data_AF-Q0CUG8-F1
#
_entry.id   AF-Q0CUG8-F1
#
_cell.length_a   1.000
_cell.length_b   1.000
_cell.length_c   1.000
_cell.angle_alpha   90.00
_cell.angle_beta   90.00
_cell.angle_gamma   90.00
#
_symmetry.space_group_name_H-M   'P 1'
#
loop_
_entity.id
_entity.type
_entity.pdbx_description
1 polymer ?
#
loop_
_entity_poly.entity_id
_entity_poly.type
_entity_poly.pdbx_seq_one_letter_code
_entity_poly.pdbx_strand_id
1 'polypeptide(L)'
;MVQDIRLLACFLTIASARGIVSPDKLGSDVSIIINNDLHESESPHSDSGVLLLDPMSFNDAERSCAALGESLWASTGSIEDIKTNLDYIAYKGRYSRNQRYWISPDSHKTPRAIDSRGSITRAAAKKKLPVLCTQTAPYSNETYQDKSQQLQITVSSNNERITGFRDRLSFRFQGVRYAEQPERWTYSELYTGSGGDVPALDYGSICVQSPTAGNEDCLFLNIWTPYLPHGRKNKNTLKPVMLWIHGGAFTGGESSDPTFDGGNLASRGDVVVVAINYRLGTLGFLALDDGKTNGNFGLADQITALDWVRKNIHDFGGDPDRITIFGQSAGAGSVRALLASPRARGKFAGAIMQSNLGGLYYGTTYSKYYTIAEEMDVVGNAILETTNCTHAVSQVDCLRKLPAATIAGLPSTARFLVVDGEYLTTPELDLTNREATANVPLMMGLMRDDGAAMIGYPRDNESAATYLNGSGIPPSLVLSSGLFPVPNGPNATLNLFNATSRVATDGIFRCIDQATAYAGAINHIFPDVYFYEFNRSYQMAGYSPNPPLCEAPRTAEFPAGDPSKEYFKCHSGELFYVFGTLRRQGLALRDEGDLPFSQFVLDSWASFARTGDPTPDERLLAVRGYRNTDAEIRKSGAWRAFGGGEYTVKRLQWPGAMVPLEELTQCEALGLPLDYYLK
;
A
#
# COMPACT_ATOMS: atom_id res chain seq x y z
N MET A 1 70.56 8.60 9.43
CA MET A 1 69.26 8.22 10.03
C MET A 1 68.28 8.20 8.88
N VAL A 2 67.73 7.02 8.61
CA VAL A 2 67.02 6.62 7.39
C VAL A 2 65.69 7.35 7.27
N GLN A 3 65.33 7.82 6.08
CA GLN A 3 63.93 7.99 5.68
C GLN A 3 63.77 7.75 4.17
N ASP A 4 63.13 6.62 3.86
CA ASP A 4 62.70 6.16 2.55
C ASP A 4 61.67 7.12 1.93
N ILE A 5 61.92 7.52 0.67
CA ILE A 5 60.90 8.11 -0.20
C ILE A 5 60.29 6.97 -1.01
N ARG A 6 59.10 6.51 -0.60
CA ARG A 6 58.25 5.63 -1.43
C ARG A 6 57.48 6.49 -2.44
N LEU A 7 57.72 6.26 -3.73
CA LEU A 7 56.83 6.71 -4.80
C LEU A 7 55.46 6.03 -4.64
N LEU A 8 54.43 6.80 -4.31
CA LEU A 8 53.04 6.40 -4.55
C LEU A 8 52.70 6.72 -6.02
N ALA A 9 52.56 5.69 -6.83
CA ALA A 9 51.91 5.81 -8.14
C ALA A 9 50.40 5.95 -7.92
N CYS A 10 49.89 7.19 -7.95
CA CYS A 10 48.46 7.45 -8.06
C CYS A 10 47.98 6.98 -9.44
N PHE A 11 47.32 5.83 -9.50
CA PHE A 11 46.39 5.54 -10.59
C PHE A 11 45.18 6.46 -10.43
N LEU A 12 45.23 7.64 -11.07
CA LEU A 12 44.02 8.40 -11.36
C LEU A 12 43.19 7.59 -12.36
N THR A 13 42.24 6.83 -11.85
CA THR A 13 41.08 6.43 -12.66
C THR A 13 40.33 7.69 -13.02
N ILE A 14 40.44 8.11 -14.28
CA ILE A 14 39.61 9.14 -14.89
C ILE A 14 38.18 8.60 -14.85
N ALA A 15 37.42 8.97 -13.81
CA ALA A 15 35.98 8.82 -13.79
C ALA A 15 35.43 9.77 -14.85
N SER A 16 35.31 9.30 -16.10
CA SER A 16 34.50 9.99 -17.08
C SER A 16 33.11 10.12 -16.47
N ALA A 17 32.58 11.34 -16.36
CA ALA A 17 31.21 11.58 -15.95
C ALA A 17 30.27 10.90 -16.95
N ARG A 18 29.98 9.61 -16.74
CA ARG A 18 29.00 8.87 -17.52
C ARG A 18 27.65 9.40 -17.07
N GLY A 19 26.95 10.06 -17.99
CA GLY A 19 25.59 10.52 -17.71
C GLY A 19 24.71 9.37 -17.27
N ILE A 20 23.76 9.64 -16.38
CA ILE A 20 22.86 8.64 -15.80
C ILE A 20 22.14 7.88 -16.94
N VAL A 21 22.07 6.56 -16.78
CA VAL A 21 21.52 5.62 -17.76
C VAL A 21 19.99 5.72 -17.80
N SER A 22 19.39 5.42 -18.95
CA SER A 22 17.94 5.30 -19.10
C SER A 22 17.60 4.10 -19.99
N PRO A 23 16.41 3.49 -19.87
CA PRO A 23 15.97 2.43 -20.77
C PRO A 23 16.08 2.83 -22.25
N ASP A 24 15.71 4.07 -22.57
CA ASP A 24 15.82 4.62 -23.93
C ASP A 24 17.27 4.71 -24.44
N LYS A 25 18.22 5.12 -23.59
CA LYS A 25 19.65 5.15 -23.95
C LYS A 25 20.23 3.75 -24.14
N LEU A 26 19.74 2.78 -23.38
CA LEU A 26 20.10 1.38 -23.55
C LEU A 26 19.47 0.76 -24.81
N GLY A 27 18.40 1.37 -25.33
CA GLY A 27 17.58 0.77 -26.38
C GLY A 27 16.97 -0.56 -25.93
N SER A 28 16.60 -0.65 -24.65
CA SER A 28 16.17 -1.88 -24.01
C SER A 28 15.28 -1.61 -22.82
N ASP A 29 14.25 -2.42 -22.66
CA ASP A 29 13.58 -2.55 -21.37
C ASP A 29 14.59 -2.99 -20.31
N VAL A 30 14.32 -2.61 -19.05
CA VAL A 30 15.10 -3.07 -17.91
C VAL A 30 14.16 -3.68 -16.89
N SER A 31 14.33 -4.97 -16.59
CA SER A 31 13.54 -5.64 -15.55
C SER A 31 14.44 -6.15 -14.44
N ILE A 32 14.05 -5.94 -13.19
CA ILE A 32 14.62 -6.66 -12.03
C ILE A 32 13.85 -7.96 -11.90
N ILE A 33 14.55 -9.09 -12.02
CA ILE A 33 13.99 -10.41 -11.77
C ILE A 33 14.73 -11.02 -10.59
N ILE A 34 14.00 -11.27 -9.50
CA ILE A 34 14.54 -11.85 -8.28
C ILE A 34 13.54 -12.84 -7.69
N ASN A 35 14.05 -13.89 -7.05
CA ASN A 35 13.25 -14.78 -6.22
C ASN A 35 13.10 -14.14 -4.83
N ASN A 36 12.07 -13.30 -4.66
CA ASN A 36 11.78 -12.67 -3.38
C ASN A 36 10.95 -13.61 -2.48
N ASP A 37 11.58 -14.17 -1.45
CA ASP A 37 10.99 -15.01 -0.40
C ASP A 37 10.76 -14.25 0.92
N LEU A 38 10.89 -12.92 0.93
CA LEU A 38 10.75 -12.04 2.10
C LEU A 38 11.76 -12.29 3.23
N HIS A 39 12.84 -13.06 2.99
CA HIS A 39 13.98 -13.16 3.91
C HIS A 39 15.01 -12.04 3.72
N GLU A 40 14.81 -11.13 2.76
CA GLU A 40 15.73 -10.02 2.46
C GLU A 40 17.17 -10.53 2.20
N SER A 41 18.18 -9.85 2.76
CA SER A 41 19.59 -10.24 2.65
C SER A 41 19.93 -11.57 3.33
N GLU A 42 19.05 -12.12 4.17
CA GLU A 42 19.26 -13.42 4.81
C GLU A 42 18.73 -14.59 3.96
N SER A 43 18.09 -14.31 2.83
CA SER A 43 17.62 -15.35 1.92
C SER A 43 18.80 -16.17 1.38
N PRO A 44 18.69 -17.52 1.30
CA PRO A 44 19.64 -18.32 0.52
C PRO A 44 19.59 -17.99 -0.99
N HIS A 45 18.55 -17.29 -1.44
CA HIS A 45 18.36 -16.78 -2.80
C HIS A 45 18.62 -15.28 -2.92
N SER A 46 19.24 -14.66 -1.90
CA SER A 46 19.48 -13.21 -1.87
C SER A 46 20.28 -12.70 -3.07
N ASP A 47 21.18 -13.53 -3.62
CA ASP A 47 21.99 -13.27 -4.82
C ASP A 47 21.40 -13.80 -6.13
N SER A 48 20.15 -14.29 -6.12
CA SER A 48 19.46 -14.74 -7.33
C SER A 48 19.11 -13.61 -8.31
N GLY A 49 19.13 -12.35 -7.84
CA GLY A 49 18.70 -11.19 -8.62
C GLY A 49 19.48 -11.01 -9.93
N VAL A 50 18.76 -10.69 -11.01
CA VAL A 50 19.35 -10.29 -12.29
C VAL A 50 18.60 -9.11 -12.91
N LEU A 51 19.33 -8.33 -13.70
CA LEU A 51 18.71 -7.39 -14.63
C LEU A 51 18.54 -8.07 -16.00
N LEU A 52 17.30 -8.11 -16.49
CA LEU A 52 16.97 -8.63 -17.80
C LEU A 52 16.87 -7.48 -18.81
N LEU A 53 17.64 -7.57 -19.89
CA LEU A 53 17.60 -6.65 -21.02
C LEU A 53 17.13 -7.35 -22.30
N ASP A 54 16.64 -6.54 -23.25
CA ASP A 54 16.19 -6.95 -24.57
C ASP A 54 17.30 -7.48 -25.48
N PRO A 55 16.95 -8.15 -26.59
CA PRO A 55 17.93 -8.82 -27.43
C PRO A 55 18.91 -7.86 -28.12
N MET A 56 20.20 -8.02 -27.81
CA MET A 56 21.29 -7.21 -28.38
C MET A 56 22.54 -8.05 -28.68
N SER A 57 23.52 -7.45 -29.37
CA SER A 57 24.79 -8.13 -29.65
C SER A 57 25.58 -8.33 -28.36
N PHE A 58 26.54 -9.27 -28.35
CA PHE A 58 27.32 -9.55 -27.13
C PHE A 58 28.10 -8.31 -26.64
N ASN A 59 28.71 -7.55 -27.54
CA ASN A 59 29.46 -6.34 -27.17
C ASN A 59 28.53 -5.23 -26.66
N ASP A 60 27.31 -5.14 -27.17
CA ASP A 60 26.30 -4.20 -26.65
C ASP A 60 25.80 -4.64 -25.28
N ALA A 61 25.68 -5.96 -25.05
CA ALA A 61 25.31 -6.53 -23.78
C ALA A 61 26.33 -6.19 -22.68
N GLU A 62 27.63 -6.39 -22.94
CA GLU A 62 28.70 -6.01 -22.02
C GLU A 62 28.67 -4.51 -21.69
N ARG A 63 28.50 -3.65 -22.71
CA ARG A 63 28.42 -2.20 -22.51
C ARG A 63 27.18 -1.77 -21.73
N SER A 64 26.04 -2.41 -21.99
CA SER A 64 24.77 -2.09 -21.34
C SER A 64 24.76 -2.49 -19.87
N CYS A 65 25.26 -3.69 -19.53
CA CYS A 65 25.44 -4.07 -18.13
C CYS A 65 26.40 -3.11 -17.43
N ALA A 66 27.54 -2.77 -18.06
CA ALA A 66 28.50 -1.83 -17.47
C ALA A 66 27.93 -0.40 -17.31
N ALA A 67 26.99 0.03 -18.16
CA ALA A 67 26.30 1.30 -18.02
C ALA A 67 25.31 1.31 -16.86
N LEU A 68 24.77 0.14 -16.47
CA LEU A 68 23.94 -0.06 -15.29
C LEU A 68 24.75 -0.26 -14.00
N GLY A 69 26.08 -0.16 -14.05
CA GLY A 69 26.96 -0.46 -12.91
C GLY A 69 27.13 -1.95 -12.64
N GLU A 70 26.82 -2.80 -13.62
CA GLU A 70 26.77 -4.26 -13.49
C GLU A 70 27.69 -4.95 -14.50
N SER A 71 27.78 -6.28 -14.38
CA SER A 71 28.48 -7.13 -15.35
C SER A 71 27.52 -8.15 -15.96
N LEU A 72 27.92 -8.84 -17.03
CA LEU A 72 27.17 -10.00 -17.48
C LEU A 72 27.15 -11.06 -16.37
N TRP A 73 25.97 -11.60 -16.09
CA TRP A 73 25.80 -12.62 -15.05
C TRP A 73 26.72 -13.82 -15.33
N ALA A 74 27.45 -14.27 -14.31
CA ALA A 74 28.35 -15.39 -14.42
C ALA A 74 27.72 -16.65 -13.82
N SER A 75 27.78 -17.76 -14.54
CA SER A 75 27.40 -19.04 -13.97
C SER A 75 28.49 -19.55 -13.03
N THR A 76 28.09 -19.91 -11.82
CA THR A 76 28.90 -20.64 -10.82
C THR A 76 29.06 -22.13 -11.16
N GLY A 77 28.47 -22.60 -12.27
CA GLY A 77 28.41 -24.02 -12.65
C GLY A 77 27.08 -24.69 -12.29
N SER A 78 26.21 -24.03 -11.52
CA SER A 78 24.83 -24.45 -11.25
C SER A 78 23.83 -23.47 -11.87
N ILE A 79 22.69 -23.96 -12.36
CA ILE A 79 21.55 -23.12 -12.78
C ILE A 79 20.65 -22.78 -11.58
N GLU A 80 20.72 -23.53 -10.48
CA GLU A 80 19.76 -23.41 -9.37
C GLU A 80 19.63 -21.98 -8.84
N ASP A 81 20.72 -21.21 -8.84
CA ASP A 81 20.76 -19.81 -8.39
C ASP A 81 19.83 -18.88 -9.21
N ILE A 82 19.55 -19.21 -10.47
CA ILE A 82 18.74 -18.39 -11.39
C ILE A 82 17.56 -19.15 -12.02
N LYS A 83 17.40 -20.44 -11.72
CA LYS A 83 16.42 -21.31 -12.38
C LYS A 83 15.00 -20.76 -12.31
N THR A 84 14.56 -20.39 -11.11
CA THR A 84 13.24 -19.77 -10.85
C THR A 84 13.01 -18.51 -11.67
N ASN A 85 14.06 -17.69 -11.86
CA ASN A 85 13.97 -16.48 -12.67
C ASN A 85 13.77 -16.80 -14.15
N LEU A 86 14.51 -17.78 -14.69
CA LEU A 86 14.36 -18.19 -16.09
C LEU A 86 13.01 -18.87 -16.34
N ASP A 87 12.54 -19.70 -15.41
CA ASP A 87 11.21 -20.33 -15.47
C ASP A 87 10.10 -19.28 -15.44
N TYR A 88 10.24 -18.26 -14.59
CA TYR A 88 9.31 -17.14 -14.51
C TYR A 88 9.29 -16.30 -15.80
N ILE A 89 10.45 -15.98 -16.37
CA ILE A 89 10.55 -15.26 -17.65
C ILE A 89 9.84 -16.03 -18.76
N ALA A 90 10.01 -17.36 -18.80
CA ALA A 90 9.32 -18.22 -19.76
C ALA A 90 7.81 -18.30 -19.50
N TYR A 91 7.39 -18.32 -18.23
CA TYR A 91 5.97 -18.31 -17.83
C TYR A 91 5.25 -17.05 -18.30
N LYS A 92 5.88 -15.87 -18.18
CA LYS A 92 5.31 -14.60 -18.67
C LYS A 92 5.14 -14.55 -20.19
N GLY A 93 5.64 -15.53 -20.93
CA GLY A 93 5.46 -15.66 -22.38
C GLY A 93 6.29 -14.68 -23.21
N ARG A 94 7.14 -13.86 -22.59
CA ARG A 94 8.06 -12.94 -23.31
C ARG A 94 9.08 -13.70 -24.13
N TYR A 95 9.53 -14.85 -23.63
CA TYR A 95 10.53 -15.72 -24.28
C TYR A 95 10.15 -17.19 -24.16
N SER A 96 10.47 -17.98 -25.19
CA SER A 96 10.26 -19.44 -25.14
C SER A 96 11.26 -20.13 -24.20
N ARG A 97 10.96 -21.35 -23.76
CA ARG A 97 11.92 -22.15 -22.95
C ARG A 97 13.26 -22.44 -23.66
N ASN A 98 13.29 -22.42 -24.99
CA ASN A 98 14.52 -22.63 -25.77
C ASN A 98 15.27 -21.31 -26.01
N GLN A 99 14.78 -20.19 -25.48
CA GLN A 99 15.46 -18.92 -25.54
C GLN A 99 16.81 -19.02 -24.83
N ARG A 100 17.84 -18.46 -25.47
CA ARG A 100 19.17 -18.31 -24.89
C ARG A 100 19.41 -16.86 -24.47
N TYR A 101 20.14 -16.68 -23.38
CA TYR A 101 20.44 -15.38 -22.78
C TYR A 101 21.95 -15.18 -22.69
N TRP A 102 22.44 -13.98 -23.03
CA TRP A 102 23.85 -13.65 -22.86
C TRP A 102 24.25 -13.70 -21.38
N ILE A 103 25.37 -14.36 -21.12
CA ILE A 103 26.03 -14.48 -19.81
C ILE A 103 27.54 -14.19 -19.96
N SER A 104 28.26 -14.16 -18.85
CA SER A 104 29.69 -13.86 -18.84
C SER A 104 30.48 -14.78 -19.80
N PRO A 105 31.49 -14.25 -20.50
CA PRO A 105 32.29 -15.04 -21.41
C PRO A 105 33.14 -16.07 -20.64
N ASP A 106 33.70 -17.05 -21.36
CA ASP A 106 34.68 -17.96 -20.74
C ASP A 106 36.02 -17.25 -20.44
N SER A 107 36.95 -17.96 -19.81
CA SER A 107 38.30 -17.46 -19.49
C SER A 107 39.09 -16.99 -20.73
N HIS A 108 38.71 -17.43 -21.92
CA HIS A 108 39.29 -17.00 -23.20
C HIS A 108 38.51 -15.85 -23.86
N LYS A 109 37.59 -15.21 -23.13
CA LYS A 109 36.70 -14.14 -23.61
C LYS A 109 35.76 -14.58 -24.73
N THR A 110 35.43 -15.86 -24.81
CA THR A 110 34.48 -16.37 -25.81
C THR A 110 33.04 -16.08 -25.36
N PRO A 111 32.19 -15.48 -26.22
CA PRO A 111 30.79 -15.24 -25.91
C PRO A 111 30.01 -16.54 -25.62
N ARG A 112 29.23 -16.54 -24.55
CA ARG A 112 28.41 -17.68 -24.11
C ARG A 112 27.00 -17.26 -23.79
N ALA A 113 26.07 -18.18 -23.96
CA ALA A 113 24.67 -17.99 -23.61
C ALA A 113 24.11 -19.21 -22.87
N ILE A 114 23.22 -18.97 -21.91
CA ILE A 114 22.51 -19.98 -21.13
C ILE A 114 21.05 -20.09 -21.59
N ASP A 115 20.44 -21.27 -21.55
CA ASP A 115 18.98 -21.44 -21.72
C ASP A 115 18.28 -21.76 -20.41
N SER A 116 16.94 -21.86 -20.42
CA SER A 116 16.16 -22.17 -19.21
C SER A 116 16.43 -23.56 -18.60
N ARG A 117 17.17 -24.42 -19.29
CA ARG A 117 17.58 -25.76 -18.80
C ARG A 117 18.99 -25.75 -18.21
N GLY A 118 19.68 -24.61 -18.25
CA GLY A 118 21.04 -24.47 -17.74
C GLY A 118 22.11 -24.85 -18.76
N SER A 119 21.74 -25.09 -20.02
CA SER A 119 22.71 -25.42 -21.05
C SER A 119 23.47 -24.17 -21.48
N ILE A 120 24.76 -24.14 -21.17
CA ILE A 120 25.67 -23.07 -21.58
C ILE A 120 26.32 -23.45 -22.91
N THR A 121 26.10 -22.61 -23.92
CA THR A 121 26.62 -22.82 -25.28
C THR A 121 27.34 -21.58 -25.79
N ARG A 122 28.33 -21.78 -26.65
CA ARG A 122 28.94 -20.67 -27.41
C ARG A 122 27.93 -20.10 -28.41
N ALA A 123 28.02 -18.81 -28.67
CA ALA A 123 27.23 -18.15 -29.71
C ALA A 123 28.05 -17.07 -30.40
N ALA A 124 27.75 -16.80 -31.67
CA ALA A 124 28.42 -15.74 -32.41
C ALA A 124 28.11 -14.37 -31.79
N ALA A 125 29.14 -13.54 -31.56
CA ALA A 125 29.01 -12.22 -30.91
C ALA A 125 27.97 -11.29 -31.56
N LYS A 126 27.74 -11.44 -32.88
CA LYS A 126 26.76 -10.65 -33.65
C LYS A 126 25.31 -11.08 -33.43
N LYS A 127 25.06 -12.24 -32.81
CA LYS A 127 23.70 -12.72 -32.56
C LYS A 127 23.01 -11.77 -31.56
N LYS A 128 21.73 -11.48 -31.78
CA LYS A 128 20.92 -10.75 -30.81
C LYS A 128 20.25 -11.73 -29.86
N LEU A 129 20.62 -11.67 -28.58
CA LEU A 129 20.02 -12.47 -27.51
C LEU A 129 19.69 -11.55 -26.34
N PRO A 130 18.61 -11.82 -25.59
CA PRO A 130 18.34 -11.13 -24.33
C PRO A 130 19.52 -11.28 -23.37
N VAL A 131 19.69 -10.34 -22.46
CA VAL A 131 20.89 -10.24 -21.62
C VAL A 131 20.52 -10.47 -20.17
N LEU A 132 21.35 -11.23 -19.45
CA LEU A 132 21.31 -11.30 -17.99
C LEU A 132 22.52 -10.54 -17.47
N CYS A 133 22.27 -9.39 -16.84
CA CYS A 133 23.28 -8.72 -16.04
C CYS A 133 23.17 -9.15 -14.57
N THR A 134 24.25 -9.02 -13.82
CA THR A 134 24.21 -9.06 -12.36
C THR A 134 23.27 -7.98 -11.82
N GLN A 135 22.75 -8.18 -10.62
CA GLN A 135 22.01 -7.19 -9.85
C GLN A 135 22.63 -7.16 -8.45
N THR A 136 23.65 -6.33 -8.31
CA THR A 136 24.50 -6.22 -7.12
C THR A 136 24.07 -5.12 -6.16
N ALA A 137 23.02 -4.35 -6.48
CA ALA A 137 22.52 -3.31 -5.60
C ALA A 137 22.20 -3.89 -4.20
N PRO A 138 22.49 -3.16 -3.11
CA PRO A 138 22.21 -3.65 -1.78
C PRO A 138 20.70 -3.69 -1.51
N TYR A 139 20.31 -4.48 -0.52
CA TYR A 139 18.97 -4.38 0.06
C TYR A 139 18.83 -3.02 0.76
N SER A 140 17.72 -2.33 0.52
CA SER A 140 17.32 -1.20 1.35
C SER A 140 16.62 -1.70 2.62
N ASN A 141 16.70 -0.92 3.70
CA ASN A 141 15.92 -1.13 4.90
C ASN A 141 15.32 0.21 5.37
N GLU A 142 14.68 0.21 6.54
CA GLU A 142 14.06 1.39 7.15
C GLU A 142 15.00 2.61 7.22
N THR A 143 16.29 2.39 7.51
CA THR A 143 17.25 3.46 7.81
C THR A 143 18.32 3.65 6.74
N TYR A 144 18.40 2.76 5.75
CA TYR A 144 19.46 2.74 4.75
C TYR A 144 18.96 2.46 3.34
N GLN A 145 19.38 3.31 2.40
CA GLN A 145 19.14 3.17 0.96
C GLN A 145 20.38 3.68 0.21
N ASP A 146 20.98 2.85 -0.64
CA ASP A 146 22.11 3.27 -1.49
C ASP A 146 21.60 4.01 -2.72
N LYS A 147 21.86 5.33 -2.75
CA LYS A 147 21.44 6.24 -3.83
C LYS A 147 22.60 6.65 -4.72
N SER A 148 23.73 5.93 -4.65
CA SER A 148 24.93 6.23 -5.43
C SER A 148 24.64 6.28 -6.93
N GLN A 149 25.36 7.14 -7.65
CA GLN A 149 25.12 7.42 -9.06
C GLN A 149 25.11 6.16 -9.96
N GLN A 150 25.88 5.13 -9.60
CA GLN A 150 25.91 3.86 -10.34
C GLN A 150 24.59 3.07 -10.28
N LEU A 151 23.75 3.31 -9.27
CA LEU A 151 22.44 2.69 -9.10
C LEU A 151 21.29 3.57 -9.63
N GLN A 152 21.60 4.79 -10.05
CA GLN A 152 20.59 5.74 -10.54
C GLN A 152 20.17 5.39 -11.97
N ILE A 153 18.89 5.65 -12.26
CA ILE A 153 18.29 5.47 -13.59
C ILE A 153 17.28 6.57 -13.86
N THR A 154 17.28 7.10 -15.07
CA THR A 154 16.37 8.18 -15.48
C THR A 154 15.26 7.64 -16.37
N VAL A 155 14.02 8.07 -16.10
CA VAL A 155 12.83 7.85 -16.92
C VAL A 155 12.34 9.19 -17.45
N SER A 156 12.00 9.25 -18.74
CA SER A 156 11.34 10.42 -19.31
C SER A 156 9.83 10.26 -19.19
N SER A 157 9.19 11.11 -18.39
CA SER A 157 7.77 11.04 -18.06
C SER A 157 7.24 12.43 -17.73
N ASN A 158 5.97 12.70 -18.04
CA ASN A 158 5.29 13.95 -17.71
C ASN A 158 6.09 15.23 -18.04
N ASN A 159 6.72 15.31 -19.22
CA ASN A 159 7.59 16.43 -19.62
C ASN A 159 8.81 16.64 -18.69
N GLU A 160 9.32 15.58 -18.06
CA GLU A 160 10.48 15.63 -17.18
C GLU A 160 11.41 14.45 -17.42
N ARG A 161 12.65 14.61 -16.95
CA ARG A 161 13.64 13.54 -16.85
C ARG A 161 13.81 13.18 -15.38
N ILE A 162 13.01 12.22 -14.93
CA ILE A 162 12.89 11.85 -13.52
C ILE A 162 13.95 10.80 -13.19
N THR A 163 14.89 11.13 -12.31
CA THR A 163 15.98 10.24 -11.90
C THR A 163 15.66 9.59 -10.58
N GLY A 164 15.44 8.27 -10.61
CA GLY A 164 15.33 7.42 -9.43
C GLY A 164 16.61 6.60 -9.22
N PHE A 165 16.50 5.56 -8.39
CA PHE A 165 17.56 4.59 -8.15
C PHE A 165 16.98 3.18 -8.03
N ARG A 166 17.83 2.15 -7.99
CA ARG A 166 17.42 0.78 -7.73
C ARG A 166 18.05 0.24 -6.45
N ASP A 167 17.28 -0.53 -5.71
CA ASP A 167 17.82 -1.45 -4.72
C ASP A 167 17.82 -2.89 -5.28
N ARG A 168 18.05 -3.87 -4.41
CA ARG A 168 18.02 -5.29 -4.80
C ARG A 168 16.66 -5.74 -5.35
N LEU A 169 15.55 -5.12 -4.92
CA LEU A 169 14.19 -5.58 -5.18
C LEU A 169 13.50 -4.79 -6.30
N SER A 170 13.73 -3.48 -6.39
CA SER A 170 12.90 -2.58 -7.20
C SER A 170 13.66 -1.33 -7.68
N PHE A 171 13.15 -0.75 -8.77
CA PHE A 171 13.42 0.66 -9.10
C PHE A 171 12.50 1.54 -8.25
N ARG A 172 13.04 2.66 -7.75
CA ARG A 172 12.41 3.55 -6.79
C ARG A 172 12.49 4.98 -7.29
N PHE A 173 11.34 5.65 -7.34
CA PHE A 173 11.22 7.07 -7.65
C PHE A 173 10.43 7.72 -6.50
N GLN A 174 11.15 8.42 -5.64
CA GLN A 174 10.62 9.00 -4.41
C GLN A 174 10.36 10.50 -4.61
N GLY A 175 9.28 11.02 -4.04
CA GLY A 175 9.01 12.46 -4.09
C GLY A 175 8.64 12.99 -5.48
N VAL A 176 7.99 12.18 -6.32
CA VAL A 176 7.52 12.63 -7.64
C VAL A 176 6.30 13.52 -7.46
N ARG A 177 6.36 14.76 -7.97
CA ARG A 177 5.25 15.72 -7.88
C ARG A 177 4.09 15.32 -8.78
N TYR A 178 2.87 15.27 -8.23
CA TYR A 178 1.66 15.02 -9.03
C TYR A 178 0.76 16.26 -9.16
N ALA A 179 0.93 17.24 -8.27
CA ALA A 179 0.28 18.55 -8.32
C ALA A 179 1.24 19.63 -7.80
N GLU A 180 1.08 20.86 -8.28
CA GLU A 180 1.71 22.03 -7.64
C GLU A 180 1.09 22.27 -6.26
N GLN A 181 1.79 23.01 -5.40
CA GLN A 181 1.19 23.48 -4.15
C GLN A 181 -0.03 24.35 -4.48
N PRO A 182 -1.26 23.91 -4.15
CA PRO A 182 -2.45 24.70 -4.42
C PRO A 182 -2.53 25.86 -3.44
N GLU A 183 -3.23 26.94 -3.81
CA GLU A 183 -3.69 27.91 -2.81
C GLU A 183 -4.58 27.19 -1.79
N ARG A 184 -4.50 27.57 -0.51
CA ARG A 184 -5.32 26.93 0.52
C ARG A 184 -6.80 26.96 0.17
N TRP A 185 -7.42 25.80 0.38
CA TRP A 185 -8.83 25.54 0.10
C TRP A 185 -9.23 25.81 -1.35
N THR A 186 -8.32 25.46 -2.27
CA THR A 186 -8.60 25.27 -3.69
C THR A 186 -8.30 23.82 -4.08
N TYR A 187 -8.97 23.33 -5.12
CA TYR A 187 -8.71 21.99 -5.66
C TYR A 187 -7.34 21.96 -6.34
N SER A 188 -6.63 20.83 -6.20
CA SER A 188 -5.35 20.63 -6.87
C SER A 188 -5.54 20.46 -8.38
N GLU A 189 -4.53 20.88 -9.14
CA GLU A 189 -4.48 20.71 -10.58
C GLU A 189 -3.34 19.75 -10.95
N LEU A 190 -3.54 19.02 -12.05
CA LEU A 190 -2.58 18.04 -12.53
C LEU A 190 -1.24 18.72 -12.90
N TYR A 191 -0.15 18.26 -12.28
CA TYR A 191 1.19 18.76 -12.59
C TYR A 191 1.60 18.44 -14.04
N THR A 192 2.05 19.43 -14.79
CA THR A 192 2.44 19.29 -16.21
C THR A 192 3.94 19.11 -16.45
N GLY A 193 4.73 18.99 -15.39
CA GLY A 193 6.18 18.85 -15.46
C GLY A 193 6.92 20.16 -15.68
N SER A 194 8.13 20.24 -15.16
CA SER A 194 9.03 21.39 -15.26
C SER A 194 9.75 21.54 -16.61
N GLY A 195 9.79 20.50 -17.45
CA GLY A 195 10.64 20.47 -18.65
C GLY A 195 12.10 20.10 -18.38
N GLY A 196 12.47 19.88 -17.11
CA GLY A 196 13.85 19.68 -16.66
C GLY A 196 14.18 18.27 -16.17
N ASP A 197 15.41 18.13 -15.65
CA ASP A 197 15.83 16.95 -14.88
C ASP A 197 15.37 17.09 -13.43
N VAL A 198 14.68 16.08 -12.91
CA VAL A 198 14.14 16.05 -11.53
C VAL A 198 14.73 14.87 -10.76
N PRO A 199 15.44 15.10 -9.65
CA PRO A 199 15.88 14.01 -8.78
C PRO A 199 14.69 13.49 -7.96
N ALA A 200 14.28 12.26 -8.22
CA ALA A 200 13.31 11.51 -7.42
C ALA A 200 14.03 10.51 -6.50
N LEU A 201 15.05 11.00 -5.80
CA LEU A 201 15.93 10.20 -4.96
C LEU A 201 15.50 10.19 -3.49
N ASP A 202 14.71 11.16 -3.05
CA ASP A 202 14.27 11.34 -1.67
C ASP A 202 12.76 11.52 -1.63
N TYR A 203 12.14 11.09 -0.52
CA TYR A 203 10.72 11.32 -0.32
C TYR A 203 10.40 12.81 -0.31
N GLY A 204 9.26 13.16 -0.90
CA GLY A 204 8.71 14.51 -0.82
C GLY A 204 8.29 14.85 0.60
N SER A 205 8.04 16.13 0.85
CA SER A 205 7.59 16.57 2.18
C SER A 205 6.22 15.97 2.52
N ILE A 206 6.06 15.57 3.76
CA ILE A 206 4.78 15.11 4.32
C ILE A 206 3.84 16.31 4.48
N CYS A 207 2.54 16.10 4.39
CA CYS A 207 1.59 17.20 4.57
C CYS A 207 1.53 17.68 6.01
N VAL A 208 1.22 18.97 6.20
CA VAL A 208 1.02 19.58 7.52
C VAL A 208 -0.03 18.78 8.30
N GLN A 209 0.34 18.31 9.48
CA GLN A 209 -0.51 17.48 10.35
C GLN A 209 -0.40 17.84 11.84
N SER A 210 0.54 18.72 12.21
CA SER A 210 0.62 19.32 13.54
C SER A 210 1.36 20.66 13.47
N PRO A 211 1.39 21.46 14.56
CA PRO A 211 2.15 22.71 14.59
C PRO A 211 3.65 22.58 14.30
N THR A 212 4.22 21.37 14.43
CA THR A 212 5.66 21.11 14.26
C THR A 212 5.97 20.06 13.21
N ALA A 213 4.99 19.60 12.43
CA ALA A 213 5.17 18.53 11.45
C ALA A 213 4.51 18.84 10.10
N GLY A 214 5.29 18.64 9.03
CA GLY A 214 4.84 18.72 7.63
C GLY A 214 5.04 20.07 6.94
N ASN A 215 4.73 20.09 5.64
CA ASN A 215 4.80 21.24 4.75
C ASN A 215 3.50 21.33 3.92
N GLU A 216 3.14 22.52 3.47
CA GLU A 216 2.00 22.72 2.56
C GLU A 216 2.33 22.31 1.13
N ASP A 217 3.60 22.46 0.72
CA ASP A 217 4.10 21.82 -0.50
C ASP A 217 4.36 20.33 -0.22
N CYS A 218 3.33 19.52 -0.38
CA CYS A 218 3.36 18.09 0.00
C CYS A 218 2.74 17.12 -1.00
N LEU A 219 2.26 17.60 -2.16
CA LEU A 219 1.53 16.78 -3.15
C LEU A 219 2.49 15.96 -4.03
N PHE A 220 3.11 14.98 -3.37
CA PHE A 220 4.07 14.04 -3.93
C PHE A 220 3.57 12.60 -3.86
N LEU A 221 4.11 11.76 -4.74
CA LEU A 221 3.91 10.32 -4.75
C LEU A 221 5.25 9.57 -4.89
N ASN A 222 5.23 8.30 -4.52
CA ASN A 222 6.38 7.41 -4.53
C ASN A 222 6.06 6.16 -5.36
N ILE A 223 6.99 5.74 -6.21
CA ILE A 223 6.80 4.61 -7.13
C ILE A 223 7.86 3.54 -6.87
N TRP A 224 7.41 2.29 -6.70
CA TRP A 224 8.24 1.09 -6.72
C TRP A 224 7.83 0.22 -7.90
N THR A 225 8.79 -0.16 -8.74
CA THR A 225 8.51 -0.97 -9.93
C THR A 225 9.62 -2.00 -10.20
N PRO A 226 9.28 -3.23 -10.61
CA PRO A 226 10.27 -4.20 -11.07
C PRO A 226 10.63 -4.04 -12.56
N TYR A 227 9.97 -3.14 -13.30
CA TYR A 227 10.06 -3.06 -14.76
C TYR A 227 10.04 -1.62 -15.27
N LEU A 228 11.02 -1.27 -16.11
CA LEU A 228 11.10 0.00 -16.82
C LEU A 228 11.11 -0.24 -18.33
N PRO A 229 10.09 0.21 -19.07
CA PRO A 229 10.04 0.05 -20.52
C PRO A 229 10.93 1.07 -21.23
N HIS A 230 11.37 0.74 -22.44
CA HIS A 230 11.97 1.69 -23.39
C HIS A 230 11.02 1.97 -24.57
N GLY A 231 11.18 3.15 -25.18
CA GLY A 231 10.51 3.49 -26.43
C GLY A 231 8.98 3.37 -26.38
N ARG A 232 8.40 2.65 -27.35
CA ARG A 232 6.93 2.45 -27.41
C ARG A 232 6.53 1.33 -26.45
N LYS A 233 5.68 1.68 -25.49
CA LYS A 233 5.26 0.80 -24.40
C LYS A 233 4.31 -0.27 -24.93
N ASN A 234 4.70 -1.53 -24.75
CA ASN A 234 3.86 -2.66 -25.09
C ASN A 234 2.87 -2.92 -23.94
N LYS A 235 1.58 -2.74 -24.19
CA LYS A 235 0.54 -2.93 -23.16
C LYS A 235 0.60 -4.34 -22.53
N ASN A 236 1.03 -5.35 -23.27
CA ASN A 236 1.13 -6.74 -22.77
C ASN A 236 2.28 -6.96 -21.79
N THR A 237 3.24 -6.03 -21.69
CA THR A 237 4.37 -6.13 -20.73
C THR A 237 4.17 -5.27 -19.49
N LEU A 238 3.25 -4.29 -19.54
CA LEU A 238 2.90 -3.44 -18.41
C LEU A 238 2.31 -4.26 -17.25
N LYS A 239 2.57 -3.80 -16.03
CA LYS A 239 2.15 -4.46 -14.79
C LYS A 239 0.93 -3.77 -14.20
N PRO A 240 0.01 -4.49 -13.53
CA PRO A 240 -1.01 -3.83 -12.73
C PRO A 240 -0.41 -2.86 -11.71
N VAL A 241 -1.17 -1.83 -11.39
CA VAL A 241 -0.75 -0.77 -10.46
C VAL A 241 -1.56 -0.91 -9.19
N MET A 242 -0.90 -0.90 -8.03
CA MET A 242 -1.54 -0.80 -6.72
C MET A 242 -1.29 0.61 -6.16
N LEU A 243 -2.35 1.42 -6.05
CA LEU A 243 -2.30 2.79 -5.55
C LEU A 243 -2.72 2.85 -4.08
N TRP A 244 -1.74 3.02 -3.20
CA TRP A 244 -1.89 3.07 -1.76
C TRP A 244 -2.33 4.45 -1.26
N ILE A 245 -3.38 4.46 -0.44
CA ILE A 245 -3.91 5.64 0.25
C ILE A 245 -3.78 5.40 1.75
N HIS A 246 -2.90 6.14 2.41
CA HIS A 246 -2.62 5.96 3.83
C HIS A 246 -3.81 6.37 4.72
N GLY A 247 -3.91 5.73 5.88
CA GLY A 247 -4.82 6.08 6.96
C GLY A 247 -4.33 7.27 7.81
N GLY A 248 -4.74 7.31 9.07
CA GLY A 248 -4.38 8.40 10.00
C GLY A 248 -5.52 9.39 10.27
N ALA A 249 -6.76 8.89 10.28
CA ALA A 249 -7.95 9.64 10.71
C ALA A 249 -8.25 10.93 9.92
N PHE A 250 -7.71 11.03 8.69
CA PHE A 250 -7.66 12.24 7.86
C PHE A 250 -6.87 13.42 8.45
N THR A 251 -6.18 13.24 9.57
CA THR A 251 -5.43 14.30 10.26
C THR A 251 -3.93 14.05 10.29
N GLY A 252 -3.49 12.82 10.06
CA GLY A 252 -2.07 12.43 10.04
C GLY A 252 -1.79 11.33 9.03
N GLY A 253 -0.53 10.91 8.97
CA GLY A 253 -0.02 9.89 8.05
C GLY A 253 0.76 10.47 6.88
N GLU A 254 1.42 9.59 6.12
CA GLU A 254 2.33 9.96 5.03
C GLU A 254 2.61 8.77 4.10
N SER A 255 2.96 9.03 2.85
CA SER A 255 3.37 8.00 1.88
C SER A 255 4.79 7.46 2.06
N SER A 256 5.57 8.06 2.96
CA SER A 256 6.96 7.70 3.28
C SER A 256 7.10 6.71 4.44
N ASP A 257 6.00 6.33 5.10
CA ASP A 257 6.04 5.41 6.23
C ASP A 257 6.66 4.06 5.82
N PRO A 258 7.72 3.62 6.51
CA PRO A 258 8.46 2.42 6.14
C PRO A 258 7.66 1.13 6.34
N THR A 259 6.57 1.15 7.13
CA THR A 259 5.63 0.03 7.32
C THR A 259 5.08 -0.46 5.99
N PHE A 260 4.81 0.44 5.06
CA PHE A 260 4.25 0.14 3.74
C PHE A 260 5.18 0.50 2.59
N ASP A 261 6.50 0.31 2.78
CA ASP A 261 7.46 0.31 1.67
C ASP A 261 7.04 -0.70 0.59
N GLY A 262 6.82 -0.21 -0.63
CA GLY A 262 6.30 -1.01 -1.75
C GLY A 262 7.29 -1.99 -2.40
N GLY A 263 8.56 -2.04 -1.99
CA GLY A 263 9.60 -2.81 -2.69
C GLY A 263 9.34 -4.33 -2.71
N ASN A 264 8.87 -4.88 -1.59
CA ASN A 264 8.51 -6.30 -1.50
C ASN A 264 7.27 -6.62 -2.32
N LEU A 265 6.21 -5.84 -2.17
CA LEU A 265 4.98 -6.00 -2.95
C LEU A 265 5.23 -5.88 -4.47
N ALA A 266 6.06 -4.93 -4.90
CA ALA A 266 6.40 -4.74 -6.31
C ALA A 266 7.15 -5.94 -6.90
N SER A 267 8.20 -6.42 -6.22
CA SER A 267 9.10 -7.47 -6.71
C SER A 267 8.52 -8.88 -6.57
N ARG A 268 7.88 -9.18 -5.45
CA ARG A 268 7.22 -10.48 -5.19
C ARG A 268 5.89 -10.57 -5.93
N GLY A 269 5.10 -9.50 -5.91
CA GLY A 269 3.78 -9.42 -6.52
C GLY A 269 3.76 -9.18 -8.03
N ASP A 270 4.90 -8.84 -8.66
CA ASP A 270 4.94 -8.45 -10.09
C ASP A 270 3.95 -7.31 -10.44
N VAL A 271 3.91 -6.29 -9.58
CA VAL A 271 3.05 -5.10 -9.71
C VAL A 271 3.89 -3.82 -9.62
N VAL A 272 3.33 -2.69 -10.08
CA VAL A 272 3.84 -1.36 -9.71
C VAL A 272 3.09 -0.89 -8.47
N VAL A 273 3.80 -0.42 -7.46
CA VAL A 273 3.20 0.16 -6.26
C VAL A 273 3.39 1.67 -6.29
N VAL A 274 2.33 2.41 -6.03
CA VAL A 274 2.35 3.86 -5.90
C VAL A 274 1.76 4.25 -4.56
N ALA A 275 2.44 5.08 -3.77
CA ALA A 275 1.91 5.64 -2.52
C ALA A 275 1.85 7.17 -2.62
N ILE A 276 0.77 7.78 -2.13
CA ILE A 276 0.50 9.22 -2.31
C ILE A 276 0.38 9.94 -0.97
N ASN A 277 0.89 11.17 -0.91
CA ASN A 277 0.47 12.15 0.10
C ASN A 277 -0.81 12.86 -0.39
N TYR A 278 -1.65 13.31 0.53
CA TYR A 278 -2.80 14.18 0.26
C TYR A 278 -3.00 15.14 1.43
N ARG A 279 -3.62 16.31 1.22
CA ARG A 279 -3.82 17.28 2.31
C ARG A 279 -4.68 16.71 3.44
N LEU A 280 -4.30 17.03 4.68
CA LEU A 280 -4.89 16.51 5.91
C LEU A 280 -5.52 17.62 6.76
N GLY A 281 -6.36 17.21 7.70
CA GLY A 281 -7.02 18.08 8.68
C GLY A 281 -7.71 19.27 8.03
N THR A 282 -7.76 20.39 8.75
CA THR A 282 -8.48 21.59 8.30
C THR A 282 -7.97 22.11 6.96
N LEU A 283 -6.71 21.85 6.60
CA LEU A 283 -6.15 22.26 5.30
C LEU A 283 -6.65 21.38 4.14
N GLY A 284 -7.02 20.13 4.40
CA GLY A 284 -7.54 19.19 3.42
C GLY A 284 -9.07 19.11 3.35
N PHE A 285 -9.79 19.45 4.42
CA PHE A 285 -11.21 19.07 4.51
C PHE A 285 -12.17 20.20 4.90
N LEU A 286 -11.70 21.41 5.24
CA LEU A 286 -12.59 22.51 5.63
C LEU A 286 -13.64 22.82 4.55
N ALA A 287 -14.91 22.77 4.91
CA ALA A 287 -16.00 23.39 4.17
C ALA A 287 -16.55 24.63 4.90
N LEU A 288 -16.99 25.63 4.14
CA LEU A 288 -17.68 26.83 4.61
C LEU A 288 -18.96 27.04 3.81
N ASP A 289 -19.98 27.64 4.42
CA ASP A 289 -21.23 28.03 3.75
C ASP A 289 -21.08 29.35 2.97
N ASP A 290 -20.04 29.42 2.12
CA ASP A 290 -19.73 30.57 1.25
C ASP A 290 -19.92 30.26 -0.24
N GLY A 291 -20.31 29.03 -0.57
CA GLY A 291 -20.51 28.50 -1.91
C GLY A 291 -19.23 28.30 -2.73
N LYS A 292 -18.04 28.41 -2.12
CA LYS A 292 -16.73 28.31 -2.78
C LYS A 292 -15.79 27.34 -2.08
N THR A 293 -15.76 27.38 -0.76
CA THR A 293 -14.92 26.55 0.09
C THR A 293 -15.69 25.27 0.42
N ASN A 294 -15.82 24.36 -0.54
CA ASN A 294 -16.78 23.25 -0.42
C ASN A 294 -16.21 21.97 0.22
N GLY A 295 -15.04 22.02 0.86
CA GLY A 295 -14.39 20.85 1.46
C GLY A 295 -13.81 19.86 0.43
N ASN A 296 -13.51 18.64 0.89
CA ASN A 296 -12.99 17.53 0.08
C ASN A 296 -11.68 17.81 -0.71
N PHE A 297 -10.88 18.81 -0.33
CA PHE A 297 -9.62 19.11 -1.03
C PHE A 297 -8.62 17.95 -0.96
N GLY A 298 -8.55 17.24 0.15
CA GLY A 298 -7.74 16.02 0.30
C GLY A 298 -8.24 14.87 -0.59
N LEU A 299 -9.55 14.70 -0.76
CA LEU A 299 -10.12 13.73 -1.70
C LEU A 299 -9.82 14.11 -3.16
N ALA A 300 -9.92 15.40 -3.48
CA ALA A 300 -9.54 15.94 -4.78
C ALA A 300 -8.05 15.67 -5.08
N ASP A 301 -7.16 15.85 -4.10
CA ASP A 301 -5.73 15.53 -4.23
C ASP A 301 -5.50 14.07 -4.59
N GLN A 302 -6.23 13.15 -3.95
CA GLN A 302 -6.15 11.72 -4.28
C GLN A 302 -6.62 11.43 -5.71
N ILE A 303 -7.67 12.11 -6.18
CA ILE A 303 -8.15 11.98 -7.56
C ILE A 303 -7.16 12.57 -8.57
N THR A 304 -6.54 13.71 -8.24
CA THR A 304 -5.48 14.33 -9.06
C THR A 304 -4.25 13.41 -9.14
N ALA A 305 -3.86 12.77 -8.04
CA ALA A 305 -2.81 11.76 -8.04
C ALA A 305 -3.17 10.54 -8.92
N LEU A 306 -4.42 10.07 -8.84
CA LEU A 306 -4.93 9.01 -9.71
C LEU A 306 -4.91 9.42 -11.19
N ASP A 307 -5.26 10.67 -11.53
CA ASP A 307 -5.15 11.19 -12.88
C ASP A 307 -3.70 11.26 -13.37
N TRP A 308 -2.77 11.66 -12.49
CA TRP A 308 -1.34 11.62 -12.79
C TRP A 308 -0.87 10.19 -13.07
N VAL A 309 -1.27 9.22 -12.24
CA VAL A 309 -0.93 7.80 -12.42
C VAL A 309 -1.47 7.31 -13.76
N ARG A 310 -2.74 7.56 -14.08
CA ARG A 310 -3.32 7.15 -15.37
C ARG A 310 -2.59 7.74 -16.57
N LYS A 311 -2.14 8.99 -16.46
CA LYS A 311 -1.43 9.67 -17.55
C LYS A 311 0.01 9.17 -17.73
N ASN A 312 0.70 8.85 -16.63
CA ASN A 312 2.17 8.74 -16.63
C ASN A 312 2.72 7.37 -16.21
N ILE A 313 1.98 6.52 -15.51
CA ILE A 313 2.54 5.31 -14.88
C ILE A 313 3.09 4.28 -15.88
N HIS A 314 2.64 4.36 -17.14
CA HIS A 314 3.14 3.53 -18.24
C HIS A 314 4.62 3.77 -18.55
N ASP A 315 5.16 4.96 -18.26
CA ASP A 315 6.59 5.25 -18.35
C ASP A 315 7.41 4.52 -17.27
N PHE A 316 6.76 4.14 -16.17
CA PHE A 316 7.33 3.38 -15.05
C PHE A 316 6.95 1.90 -15.08
N GLY A 317 6.42 1.42 -16.22
CA GLY A 317 6.07 0.02 -16.44
C GLY A 317 4.70 -0.41 -15.89
N GLY A 318 3.89 0.52 -15.39
CA GLY A 318 2.54 0.25 -14.91
C GLY A 318 1.48 0.36 -16.01
N ASP A 319 0.39 -0.39 -15.88
CA ASP A 319 -0.74 -0.39 -16.80
C ASP A 319 -1.81 0.57 -16.29
N PRO A 320 -2.05 1.71 -16.96
CA PRO A 320 -2.99 2.72 -16.50
C PRO A 320 -4.45 2.25 -16.53
N ASP A 321 -4.75 1.13 -17.20
CA ASP A 321 -6.09 0.53 -17.26
C ASP A 321 -6.29 -0.57 -16.21
N ARG A 322 -5.25 -0.91 -15.42
CA ARG A 322 -5.32 -1.92 -14.35
C ARG A 322 -4.80 -1.36 -13.03
N ILE A 323 -5.42 -0.27 -12.59
CA ILE A 323 -5.13 0.36 -11.29
C ILE A 323 -6.08 -0.24 -10.24
N THR A 324 -5.53 -0.79 -9.17
CA THR A 324 -6.27 -1.15 -7.96
C THR A 324 -5.98 -0.11 -6.89
N ILE A 325 -7.01 0.59 -6.42
CA ILE A 325 -6.87 1.50 -5.27
C ILE A 325 -6.99 0.70 -3.98
N PHE A 326 -6.16 0.99 -2.99
CA PHE A 326 -6.23 0.33 -1.69
C PHE A 326 -5.82 1.25 -0.56
N GLY A 327 -6.45 1.10 0.59
CA GLY A 327 -6.19 1.93 1.75
C GLY A 327 -6.67 1.28 3.03
N GLN A 328 -6.14 1.78 4.14
CA GLN A 328 -6.44 1.30 5.49
C GLN A 328 -7.02 2.43 6.36
N SER A 329 -7.97 2.12 7.24
CA SER A 329 -8.59 3.12 8.14
C SER A 329 -9.24 4.27 7.36
N ALA A 330 -8.89 5.53 7.65
CA ALA A 330 -9.29 6.69 6.84
C ALA A 330 -8.94 6.57 5.35
N GLY A 331 -7.87 5.81 5.01
CA GLY A 331 -7.54 5.44 3.63
C GLY A 331 -8.57 4.47 3.02
N ALA A 332 -9.14 3.56 3.81
CA ALA A 332 -10.28 2.75 3.38
C ALA A 332 -11.55 3.61 3.20
N GLY A 333 -11.78 4.58 4.10
CA GLY A 333 -12.81 5.61 3.93
C GLY A 333 -12.63 6.44 2.65
N SER A 334 -11.39 6.73 2.27
CA SER A 334 -11.04 7.34 0.98
C SER A 334 -11.41 6.43 -0.19
N VAL A 335 -11.03 5.16 -0.14
CA VAL A 335 -11.41 4.18 -1.18
C VAL A 335 -12.93 4.09 -1.31
N ARG A 336 -13.67 4.07 -0.20
CA ARG A 336 -15.14 4.11 -0.18
C ARG A 336 -15.68 5.36 -0.89
N ALA A 337 -15.12 6.53 -0.59
CA ALA A 337 -15.51 7.78 -1.23
C ALA A 337 -15.18 7.81 -2.73
N LEU A 338 -14.04 7.25 -3.14
CA LEU A 338 -13.65 7.11 -4.55
C LEU A 338 -14.59 6.15 -5.31
N LEU A 339 -15.11 5.10 -4.66
CA LEU A 339 -16.16 4.25 -5.25
C LEU A 339 -17.47 5.02 -5.49
N ALA A 340 -17.81 5.96 -4.61
CA ALA A 340 -19.01 6.80 -4.71
C ALA A 340 -18.84 8.02 -5.65
N SER A 341 -17.60 8.50 -5.82
CA SER A 341 -17.33 9.77 -6.49
C SER A 341 -17.56 9.73 -8.01
N PRO A 342 -18.40 10.62 -8.58
CA PRO A 342 -18.51 10.77 -10.03
C PRO A 342 -17.17 11.15 -10.69
N ARG A 343 -16.30 11.87 -9.97
CA ARG A 343 -14.98 12.33 -10.47
C ARG A 343 -13.93 11.22 -10.48
N ALA A 344 -14.11 10.15 -9.72
CA ALA A 344 -13.19 9.00 -9.68
C ALA A 344 -13.66 7.82 -10.56
N ARG A 345 -14.94 7.79 -10.94
CA ARG A 345 -15.52 6.70 -11.72
C ARG A 345 -14.78 6.47 -13.04
N GLY A 346 -14.47 5.20 -13.33
CA GLY A 346 -13.75 4.80 -14.55
C GLY A 346 -12.25 5.07 -14.52
N LYS A 347 -11.68 5.46 -13.37
CA LYS A 347 -10.23 5.72 -13.21
C LYS A 347 -9.45 4.56 -12.58
N PHE A 348 -10.13 3.52 -12.10
CA PHE A 348 -9.52 2.33 -11.50
C PHE A 348 -10.32 1.07 -11.88
N ALA A 349 -9.68 -0.09 -11.72
CA ALA A 349 -10.16 -1.41 -12.14
C ALA A 349 -10.42 -2.37 -10.98
N GLY A 350 -10.04 -2.00 -9.74
CA GLY A 350 -10.29 -2.77 -8.52
C GLY A 350 -10.15 -1.89 -7.28
N ALA A 351 -10.74 -2.32 -6.17
CA ALA A 351 -10.68 -1.60 -4.90
C ALA A 351 -10.42 -2.56 -3.72
N ILE A 352 -9.60 -2.13 -2.76
CA ILE A 352 -9.38 -2.84 -1.50
C ILE A 352 -9.60 -1.90 -0.30
N MET A 353 -10.53 -2.26 0.59
CA MET A 353 -10.83 -1.49 1.80
C MET A 353 -10.39 -2.26 3.05
N GLN A 354 -9.32 -1.81 3.72
CA GLN A 354 -8.80 -2.46 4.92
C GLN A 354 -9.26 -1.75 6.20
N SER A 355 -10.01 -2.45 7.05
CA SER A 355 -10.63 -1.91 8.26
C SER A 355 -11.43 -0.64 7.95
N ASN A 356 -12.42 -0.76 7.06
CA ASN A 356 -13.29 0.35 6.72
C ASN A 356 -14.11 0.78 7.94
N LEU A 357 -14.12 2.09 8.19
CA LEU A 357 -14.88 2.66 9.31
C LEU A 357 -16.29 3.02 8.85
N GLY A 358 -17.26 2.77 9.72
CA GLY A 358 -18.65 3.16 9.52
C GLY A 358 -19.48 2.88 10.76
N GLY A 359 -20.79 2.72 10.58
CA GLY A 359 -21.67 2.32 11.66
C GLY A 359 -21.84 3.43 12.71
N LEU A 360 -21.43 3.16 13.94
CA LEU A 360 -21.70 4.01 15.10
C LEU A 360 -20.55 4.99 15.40
N TYR A 361 -20.90 6.17 15.92
CA TYR A 361 -20.00 7.18 16.50
C TYR A 361 -18.80 7.54 15.64
N TYR A 362 -17.59 7.27 16.13
CA TYR A 362 -16.32 7.62 15.49
C TYR A 362 -16.26 7.11 14.05
N GLY A 363 -16.87 5.95 13.77
CA GLY A 363 -16.91 5.38 12.42
C GLY A 363 -17.93 6.04 11.49
N THR A 364 -19.03 6.57 12.02
CA THR A 364 -20.20 7.05 11.22
C THR A 364 -19.76 7.90 10.04
N THR A 365 -18.97 8.94 10.29
CA THR A 365 -18.66 9.97 9.29
C THR A 365 -17.70 9.50 8.19
N TYR A 366 -17.09 8.31 8.33
CA TYR A 366 -16.29 7.71 7.27
C TYR A 366 -17.15 7.00 6.21
N SER A 367 -18.39 6.64 6.56
CA SER A 367 -19.34 5.98 5.65
C SER A 367 -20.59 6.83 5.35
N LYS A 368 -20.90 7.82 6.20
CA LYS A 368 -21.96 8.82 6.03
C LYS A 368 -21.37 10.23 6.03
N TYR A 369 -21.39 10.88 4.89
CA TYR A 369 -20.77 12.18 4.68
C TYR A 369 -21.69 13.30 5.17
N TYR A 370 -21.10 14.29 5.85
CA TYR A 370 -21.84 15.48 6.27
C TYR A 370 -22.26 16.32 5.06
N THR A 371 -23.33 17.07 5.18
CA THR A 371 -23.53 18.27 4.37
C THR A 371 -22.54 19.36 4.81
N ILE A 372 -22.29 20.35 3.96
CA ILE A 372 -21.47 21.52 4.33
C ILE A 372 -22.01 22.22 5.59
N ALA A 373 -23.33 22.33 5.71
CA ALA A 373 -23.98 22.93 6.88
C ALA A 373 -23.72 22.11 8.17
N GLU A 374 -23.79 20.78 8.10
CA GLU A 374 -23.49 19.92 9.25
C GLU A 374 -22.02 20.02 9.67
N GLU A 375 -21.06 20.10 8.73
CA GLU A 375 -19.66 20.31 9.09
C GLU A 375 -19.45 21.70 9.74
N MET A 376 -20.13 22.74 9.24
CA MET A 376 -20.12 24.07 9.85
C MET A 376 -20.61 24.04 11.30
N ASP A 377 -21.70 23.33 11.57
CA ASP A 377 -22.25 23.18 12.92
C ASP A 377 -21.31 22.37 13.85
N VAL A 378 -20.65 21.34 13.32
CA VAL A 378 -19.80 20.45 14.10
C VAL A 378 -18.42 21.05 14.39
N VAL A 379 -17.80 21.74 13.43
CA VAL A 379 -16.43 22.29 13.56
C VAL A 379 -16.20 23.64 12.91
N GLY A 380 -16.85 23.96 11.78
CA GLY A 380 -16.53 25.17 10.99
C GLY A 380 -16.75 26.47 11.76
N ASN A 381 -17.87 26.60 12.47
CA ASN A 381 -18.17 27.77 13.32
C ASN A 381 -17.15 27.95 14.45
N ALA A 382 -16.74 26.85 15.11
CA ALA A 382 -15.76 26.88 16.19
C ALA A 382 -14.36 27.26 15.68
N ILE A 383 -13.98 26.80 14.49
CA ILE A 383 -12.74 27.22 13.81
C ILE A 383 -12.76 28.73 13.58
N LEU A 384 -13.82 29.24 12.95
CA LEU A 384 -13.97 30.67 12.65
C LEU A 384 -13.95 31.56 13.90
N GLU A 385 -14.61 31.12 14.97
CA GLU A 385 -14.62 31.82 16.26
C GLU A 385 -13.22 31.85 16.87
N THR A 386 -12.56 30.69 16.98
CA THR A 386 -11.22 30.57 17.56
C THR A 386 -10.18 31.41 16.82
N THR A 387 -10.34 31.57 15.51
CA THR A 387 -9.43 32.35 14.66
C THR A 387 -9.82 33.82 14.52
N ASN A 388 -10.91 34.27 15.16
CA ASN A 388 -11.49 35.60 14.97
C ASN A 388 -11.85 35.92 13.50
N CYS A 389 -12.25 34.92 12.73
CA CYS A 389 -12.64 35.06 11.33
C CYS A 389 -14.16 35.09 11.11
N THR A 390 -14.99 34.81 12.12
CA THR A 390 -16.46 34.75 12.01
C THR A 390 -17.09 35.95 11.30
N HIS A 391 -16.67 37.17 11.65
CA HIS A 391 -17.22 38.42 11.10
C HIS A 391 -16.37 39.04 9.98
N ALA A 392 -15.39 38.31 9.45
CA ALA A 392 -14.60 38.79 8.33
C ALA A 392 -15.49 38.91 7.07
N VAL A 393 -15.21 39.90 6.22
CA VAL A 393 -15.90 40.07 4.92
C VAL A 393 -15.76 38.81 4.05
N SER A 394 -14.60 38.16 4.14
CA SER A 394 -14.31 36.85 3.54
C SER A 394 -13.65 35.99 4.61
N GLN A 395 -14.38 34.98 5.08
CA GLN A 395 -13.93 34.06 6.11
C GLN A 395 -12.72 33.25 5.64
N VAL A 396 -12.77 32.72 4.41
CA VAL A 396 -11.66 31.99 3.80
C VAL A 396 -10.39 32.86 3.66
N ASP A 397 -10.51 34.12 3.23
CA ASP A 397 -9.34 35.00 3.10
C ASP A 397 -8.78 35.45 4.46
N CYS A 398 -9.61 35.50 5.50
CA CYS A 398 -9.14 35.68 6.87
C CYS A 398 -8.30 34.49 7.31
N LEU A 399 -8.80 33.27 7.13
CA LEU A 399 -8.10 32.04 7.49
C LEU A 399 -6.80 31.84 6.70
N ARG A 400 -6.76 32.24 5.42
CA ARG A 400 -5.56 32.15 4.57
C ARG A 400 -4.37 32.95 5.11
N LYS A 401 -4.61 34.00 5.89
CA LYS A 401 -3.57 34.84 6.50
C LYS A 401 -2.90 34.19 7.70
N LEU A 402 -3.47 33.12 8.26
CA LEU A 402 -2.90 32.43 9.41
C LEU A 402 -1.75 31.51 8.99
N PRO A 403 -0.75 31.25 9.85
CA PRO A 403 0.22 30.20 9.60
C PRO A 403 -0.44 28.82 9.54
N ALA A 404 0.03 27.93 8.65
CA ALA A 404 -0.49 26.56 8.57
C ALA A 404 -0.34 25.80 9.91
N ALA A 405 0.77 26.03 10.61
CA ALA A 405 1.00 25.49 11.96
C ALA A 405 -0.08 25.94 12.96
N THR A 406 -0.61 27.16 12.84
CA THR A 406 -1.71 27.64 13.68
C THR A 406 -3.00 26.89 13.34
N ILE A 407 -3.31 26.72 12.04
CA ILE A 407 -4.49 25.96 11.60
C ILE A 407 -4.43 24.51 12.06
N ALA A 408 -3.26 23.86 11.94
CA ALA A 408 -3.04 22.48 12.36
C ALA A 408 -3.02 22.30 13.89
N GLY A 409 -2.87 23.38 14.66
CA GLY A 409 -2.91 23.39 16.12
C GLY A 409 -4.27 23.76 16.72
N LEU A 410 -5.30 23.95 15.89
CA LEU A 410 -6.62 24.33 16.38
C LEU A 410 -7.26 23.18 17.19
N PRO A 411 -8.02 23.50 18.26
CA PRO A 411 -8.72 22.50 19.04
C PRO A 411 -9.85 21.80 18.25
N SER A 412 -10.45 22.51 17.29
CA SER A 412 -11.42 21.98 16.34
C SER A 412 -10.74 21.74 15.00
N THR A 413 -10.93 20.55 14.42
CA THR A 413 -10.30 20.15 13.15
C THR A 413 -11.37 19.66 12.18
N ALA A 414 -11.50 20.33 11.03
CA ALA A 414 -12.28 19.80 9.91
C ALA A 414 -11.47 18.65 9.28
N ARG A 415 -12.05 17.45 9.21
CA ARG A 415 -11.32 16.25 8.78
C ARG A 415 -12.19 15.22 8.07
N PHE A 416 -13.47 15.50 7.90
CA PHE A 416 -14.39 14.54 7.33
C PHE A 416 -14.77 14.94 5.91
N LEU A 417 -15.28 13.97 5.17
CA LEU A 417 -15.78 14.20 3.83
C LEU A 417 -17.17 14.81 3.89
N VAL A 418 -17.46 15.69 2.93
CA VAL A 418 -18.75 16.37 2.83
C VAL A 418 -19.42 16.10 1.49
N VAL A 419 -20.75 16.17 1.45
CA VAL A 419 -21.53 16.19 0.20
C VAL A 419 -21.41 17.58 -0.41
N ASP A 420 -20.45 17.73 -1.31
CA ASP A 420 -20.12 19.00 -1.97
C ASP A 420 -20.82 19.21 -3.33
N GLY A 421 -21.49 18.17 -3.83
CA GLY A 421 -22.17 18.19 -5.13
C GLY A 421 -21.25 18.04 -6.34
N GLU A 422 -19.93 17.89 -6.14
CA GLU A 422 -18.94 17.75 -7.21
C GLU A 422 -18.14 16.45 -7.08
N TYR A 423 -17.46 16.26 -5.96
CA TYR A 423 -16.68 15.06 -5.67
C TYR A 423 -17.53 14.01 -4.98
N LEU A 424 -18.48 14.41 -4.14
CA LEU A 424 -19.47 13.54 -3.51
C LEU A 424 -20.86 14.16 -3.67
N THR A 425 -21.75 13.40 -4.31
CA THR A 425 -23.12 13.83 -4.64
C THR A 425 -24.19 13.09 -3.83
N THR A 426 -23.77 12.07 -3.09
CA THR A 426 -24.63 11.24 -2.23
C THR A 426 -24.08 11.26 -0.81
N PRO A 427 -24.93 11.11 0.22
CA PRO A 427 -24.51 11.11 1.61
C PRO A 427 -23.73 9.85 2.01
N GLU A 428 -23.72 8.81 1.18
CA GLU A 428 -23.00 7.56 1.41
C GLU A 428 -22.76 6.84 0.07
N LEU A 429 -22.02 5.73 0.12
CA LEU A 429 -21.85 4.82 -1.02
C LEU A 429 -23.18 4.14 -1.37
N ASP A 430 -23.69 4.38 -2.57
CA ASP A 430 -24.95 3.80 -3.03
C ASP A 430 -24.76 2.32 -3.40
N LEU A 431 -25.34 1.43 -2.60
CA LEU A 431 -25.30 -0.02 -2.81
C LEU A 431 -26.61 -0.56 -3.42
N THR A 432 -27.48 0.31 -3.90
CA THR A 432 -28.77 -0.04 -4.53
C THR A 432 -28.78 0.29 -6.02
N ASN A 433 -27.99 1.27 -6.46
CA ASN A 433 -27.88 1.69 -7.84
C ASN A 433 -26.47 1.48 -8.40
N ARG A 434 -26.33 0.51 -9.31
CA ARG A 434 -25.06 0.20 -9.97
C ARG A 434 -24.49 1.36 -10.80
N GLU A 435 -25.32 2.30 -11.24
CA GLU A 435 -24.85 3.48 -11.99
C GLU A 435 -24.29 4.57 -11.08
N ALA A 436 -24.60 4.55 -9.79
CA ALA A 436 -24.11 5.53 -8.82
C ALA A 436 -22.72 5.16 -8.25
N THR A 437 -22.37 3.88 -8.28
CA THR A 437 -21.12 3.35 -7.71
C THR A 437 -20.18 2.81 -8.78
N ALA A 438 -18.87 2.96 -8.59
CA ALA A 438 -17.87 2.39 -9.48
C ALA A 438 -17.94 0.85 -9.49
N ASN A 439 -18.31 0.29 -10.64
CA ASN A 439 -18.47 -1.15 -10.83
C ASN A 439 -17.12 -1.85 -11.10
N VAL A 440 -16.39 -2.16 -10.02
CA VAL A 440 -15.11 -2.90 -10.05
C VAL A 440 -15.10 -4.01 -8.99
N PRO A 441 -14.29 -5.07 -9.12
CA PRO A 441 -14.11 -6.05 -8.05
C PRO A 441 -13.69 -5.36 -6.75
N LEU A 442 -14.22 -5.84 -5.64
CA LEU A 442 -13.96 -5.31 -4.30
C LEU A 442 -13.38 -6.40 -3.41
N MET A 443 -12.28 -6.11 -2.73
CA MET A 443 -11.83 -6.87 -1.57
C MET A 443 -11.95 -5.98 -0.33
N MET A 444 -12.48 -6.49 0.76
CA MET A 444 -12.59 -5.71 2.00
C MET A 444 -12.55 -6.61 3.22
N GLY A 445 -12.28 -6.03 4.37
CA GLY A 445 -12.23 -6.80 5.60
C GLY A 445 -11.70 -6.00 6.78
N LEU A 446 -11.67 -6.65 7.93
CA LEU A 446 -11.33 -6.04 9.22
C LEU A 446 -10.29 -6.87 9.97
N MET A 447 -9.75 -6.30 11.04
CA MET A 447 -9.05 -7.01 12.09
C MET A 447 -10.08 -7.55 13.09
N ARG A 448 -9.84 -8.74 13.66
CA ARG A 448 -10.77 -9.37 14.62
C ARG A 448 -11.15 -8.43 15.78
N ASP A 449 -10.22 -7.59 16.23
CA ASP A 449 -10.39 -6.68 17.36
C ASP A 449 -10.11 -5.22 16.98
N ASP A 450 -10.50 -4.79 15.76
CA ASP A 450 -10.28 -3.43 15.24
C ASP A 450 -10.67 -2.32 16.23
N GLY A 451 -11.83 -2.48 16.89
CA GLY A 451 -12.37 -1.54 17.85
C GLY A 451 -11.54 -1.40 19.12
N ALA A 452 -10.69 -2.38 19.45
CA ALA A 452 -9.80 -2.30 20.61
C ALA A 452 -8.78 -1.16 20.49
N ALA A 453 -8.48 -0.67 19.28
CA ALA A 453 -7.64 0.50 19.08
C ALA A 453 -8.42 1.82 19.05
N MET A 454 -9.75 1.78 18.93
CA MET A 454 -10.60 2.97 18.79
C MET A 454 -11.13 3.51 20.11
N ILE A 455 -11.02 2.73 21.19
CA ILE A 455 -11.46 3.12 22.54
C ILE A 455 -10.26 3.08 23.50
N GLY A 456 -10.24 3.95 24.51
CA GLY A 456 -9.17 3.98 25.52
C GLY A 456 -9.39 2.95 26.62
N TYR A 457 -8.35 2.52 27.34
CA TYR A 457 -8.51 1.53 28.42
C TYR A 457 -9.40 2.03 29.59
N PRO A 458 -10.30 1.20 30.18
CA PRO A 458 -11.20 1.64 31.24
C PRO A 458 -10.46 1.97 32.53
N ARG A 459 -11.07 2.79 33.38
CA ARG A 459 -10.57 3.07 34.73
C ARG A 459 -10.99 1.97 35.72
N ASP A 460 -10.27 1.86 36.82
CA ASP A 460 -10.63 0.92 37.89
C ASP A 460 -12.03 1.19 38.44
N ASN A 461 -12.82 0.11 38.58
CA ASN A 461 -14.22 0.12 39.03
C ASN A 461 -15.17 0.97 38.17
N GLU A 462 -14.80 1.32 36.94
CA GLU A 462 -15.69 2.00 36.01
C GLU A 462 -16.86 1.08 35.60
N SER A 463 -18.08 1.61 35.60
CA SER A 463 -19.25 0.85 35.16
C SER A 463 -19.28 0.73 33.64
N ALA A 464 -19.84 -0.36 33.11
CA ALA A 464 -20.00 -0.54 31.67
C ALA A 464 -20.79 0.61 31.02
N ALA A 465 -21.82 1.11 31.69
CA ALA A 465 -22.62 2.23 31.18
C ALA A 465 -21.81 3.53 31.08
N THR A 466 -21.03 3.84 32.11
CA THR A 466 -20.16 5.04 32.11
C THR A 466 -19.11 4.94 31.02
N TYR A 467 -18.44 3.80 30.92
CA TYR A 467 -17.36 3.59 29.98
C TYR A 467 -17.84 3.58 28.52
N LEU A 468 -18.96 2.90 28.23
CA LEU A 468 -19.59 2.93 26.90
C LEU A 468 -19.94 4.37 26.52
N ASN A 469 -20.61 5.11 27.41
CA ASN A 469 -20.96 6.50 27.14
C ASN A 469 -19.73 7.38 26.90
N GLY A 470 -18.66 7.19 27.68
CA GLY A 470 -17.39 7.91 27.53
C GLY A 470 -16.63 7.55 26.25
N SER A 471 -16.82 6.33 25.75
CA SER A 471 -16.30 5.88 24.44
C SER A 471 -17.17 6.34 23.27
N GLY A 472 -18.26 7.07 23.56
CA GLY A 472 -19.31 7.35 22.59
C GLY A 472 -19.90 6.05 22.09
N ILE A 473 -20.55 5.25 22.92
CA ILE A 473 -21.36 4.09 22.53
C ILE A 473 -22.59 4.10 23.45
N PRO A 474 -23.83 3.96 22.97
CA PRO A 474 -24.99 4.32 23.76
C PRO A 474 -25.26 3.11 24.65
N PRO A 475 -25.17 3.24 25.99
CA PRO A 475 -25.27 2.09 26.87
C PRO A 475 -26.60 1.34 26.70
N SER A 476 -27.65 2.04 26.30
CA SER A 476 -28.96 1.45 26.03
C SER A 476 -28.96 0.42 24.90
N LEU A 477 -28.21 0.64 23.80
CA LEU A 477 -28.13 -0.35 22.71
C LEU A 477 -27.43 -1.64 23.16
N VAL A 478 -26.39 -1.49 23.99
CA VAL A 478 -25.51 -2.60 24.37
C VAL A 478 -26.09 -3.37 25.55
N LEU A 479 -26.35 -2.68 26.66
CA LEU A 479 -26.69 -3.32 27.94
C LEU A 479 -28.10 -3.92 27.93
N SER A 480 -29.05 -3.30 27.21
CA SER A 480 -30.41 -3.85 27.12
C SER A 480 -30.49 -5.11 26.26
N SER A 481 -29.56 -5.29 25.30
CA SER A 481 -29.53 -6.45 24.42
C SER A 481 -29.16 -7.75 25.15
N GLY A 482 -28.31 -7.66 26.18
CA GLY A 482 -27.70 -8.83 26.83
C GLY A 482 -26.72 -9.62 25.96
N LEU A 483 -26.38 -9.14 24.75
CA LEU A 483 -25.58 -9.86 23.75
C LEU A 483 -24.07 -9.64 23.87
N PHE A 484 -23.65 -8.68 24.71
CA PHE A 484 -22.25 -8.35 24.98
C PHE A 484 -21.92 -8.55 26.47
N PRO A 485 -21.95 -9.79 26.98
CA PRO A 485 -21.70 -10.05 28.38
C PRO A 485 -20.25 -9.71 28.76
N VAL A 486 -20.07 -9.03 29.89
CA VAL A 486 -18.74 -8.82 30.49
C VAL A 486 -18.25 -10.16 31.09
N PRO A 487 -17.08 -10.68 30.68
CA PRO A 487 -16.55 -11.93 31.23
C PRO A 487 -16.33 -11.87 32.74
N ASN A 488 -16.51 -13.01 33.42
CA ASN A 488 -16.17 -13.17 34.84
C ASN A 488 -14.72 -13.65 34.97
N GLY A 489 -13.78 -12.71 35.00
CA GLY A 489 -12.35 -12.96 35.16
C GLY A 489 -11.72 -12.18 36.33
N PRO A 490 -10.48 -12.51 36.73
CA PRO A 490 -9.81 -11.88 37.88
C PRO A 490 -9.49 -10.39 37.67
N ASN A 491 -9.40 -9.94 36.42
CA ASN A 491 -9.14 -8.54 36.08
C ASN A 491 -10.42 -7.89 35.53
N ALA A 492 -11.19 -7.26 36.42
CA ALA A 492 -12.47 -6.64 36.07
C ALA A 492 -12.34 -5.56 34.98
N THR A 493 -11.26 -4.77 35.01
CA THR A 493 -10.99 -3.72 34.01
C THR A 493 -10.73 -4.32 32.63
N LEU A 494 -9.93 -5.38 32.55
CA LEU A 494 -9.68 -6.10 31.28
C LEU A 494 -10.94 -6.81 30.78
N ASN A 495 -11.75 -7.39 31.66
CA ASN A 495 -13.01 -8.00 31.25
C ASN A 495 -13.96 -6.96 30.62
N LEU A 496 -14.05 -5.78 31.25
CA LEU A 496 -14.85 -4.68 30.71
C LEU A 496 -14.31 -4.23 29.36
N PHE A 497 -12.99 -4.05 29.24
CA PHE A 497 -12.36 -3.69 27.96
C PHE A 497 -12.59 -4.74 26.88
N ASN A 498 -12.52 -6.03 27.22
CA ASN A 498 -12.78 -7.12 26.27
C ASN A 498 -14.20 -7.04 25.70
N ALA A 499 -15.21 -6.92 26.57
CA ALA A 499 -16.61 -6.82 26.11
C ALA A 499 -16.85 -5.57 25.26
N THR A 500 -16.28 -4.43 25.66
CA THR A 500 -16.53 -3.13 25.03
C THR A 500 -15.71 -2.91 23.76
N SER A 501 -14.52 -3.50 23.64
CA SER A 501 -13.75 -3.52 22.40
C SER A 501 -14.42 -4.40 21.33
N ARG A 502 -15.09 -5.50 21.72
CA ARG A 502 -15.97 -6.26 20.83
C ARG A 502 -17.14 -5.41 20.35
N VAL A 503 -17.82 -4.70 21.25
CA VAL A 503 -18.88 -3.74 20.87
C VAL A 503 -18.36 -2.67 19.90
N ALA A 504 -17.18 -2.10 20.16
CA ALA A 504 -16.57 -1.12 19.28
C ALA A 504 -16.20 -1.73 17.92
N THR A 505 -15.68 -2.96 17.89
CA THR A 505 -15.35 -3.66 16.65
C THR A 505 -16.59 -3.90 15.82
N ASP A 506 -17.66 -4.38 16.46
CA ASP A 506 -18.92 -4.69 15.79
C ASP A 506 -19.60 -3.41 15.30
N GLY A 507 -19.71 -2.41 16.17
CA GLY A 507 -20.39 -1.15 15.89
C GLY A 507 -19.66 -0.20 14.93
N ILE A 508 -18.33 -0.25 14.85
CA ILE A 508 -17.53 0.68 14.04
C ILE A 508 -17.03 0.03 12.73
N PHE A 509 -16.88 -1.30 12.68
CA PHE A 509 -16.28 -2.01 11.54
C PHE A 509 -17.13 -3.20 11.08
N ARG A 510 -17.26 -4.27 11.89
CA ARG A 510 -17.78 -5.58 11.44
C ARG A 510 -19.16 -5.46 10.83
N CYS A 511 -20.11 -4.83 11.53
CA CYS A 511 -21.50 -4.84 11.10
C CYS A 511 -21.71 -4.06 9.80
N ILE A 512 -21.09 -2.89 9.68
CA ILE A 512 -21.22 -2.06 8.49
C ILE A 512 -20.48 -2.63 7.28
N ASP A 513 -19.37 -3.32 7.50
CA ASP A 513 -18.60 -3.99 6.45
C ASP A 513 -19.29 -5.26 5.97
N GLN A 514 -19.86 -6.06 6.88
CA GLN A 514 -20.73 -7.19 6.53
C GLN A 514 -21.93 -6.72 5.71
N ALA A 515 -22.60 -5.63 6.12
CA ALA A 515 -23.73 -5.07 5.37
C ALA A 515 -23.30 -4.52 4.01
N THR A 516 -22.12 -3.88 3.92
CA THR A 516 -21.56 -3.37 2.66
C THR A 516 -21.29 -4.52 1.68
N ALA A 517 -20.60 -5.57 2.15
CA ALA A 517 -20.30 -6.75 1.35
C ALA A 517 -21.58 -7.46 0.89
N TYR A 518 -22.57 -7.58 1.78
CA TYR A 518 -23.86 -8.16 1.47
C TYR A 518 -24.64 -7.38 0.43
N ALA A 519 -24.92 -6.10 0.67
CA ALA A 519 -25.67 -5.28 -0.27
C ALA A 519 -24.96 -5.18 -1.64
N GLY A 520 -23.62 -5.00 -1.61
CA GLY A 520 -22.81 -4.94 -2.83
C GLY A 520 -22.88 -6.21 -3.68
N ALA A 521 -22.86 -7.39 -3.04
CA ALA A 521 -22.95 -8.67 -3.71
C ALA A 521 -24.38 -8.96 -4.23
N ILE A 522 -25.42 -8.82 -3.39
CA ILE A 522 -26.78 -9.21 -3.78
C ILE A 522 -27.40 -8.29 -4.84
N ASN A 523 -27.02 -7.00 -4.85
CA ASN A 523 -27.48 -6.03 -5.84
C ASN A 523 -26.55 -5.96 -7.06
N HIS A 524 -25.51 -6.82 -7.11
CA HIS A 524 -24.52 -6.86 -8.19
C HIS A 524 -23.87 -5.49 -8.48
N ILE A 525 -23.64 -4.71 -7.42
CA ILE A 525 -22.97 -3.41 -7.49
C ILE A 525 -21.50 -3.61 -7.86
N PHE A 526 -20.88 -4.64 -7.31
CA PHE A 526 -19.53 -5.08 -7.64
C PHE A 526 -19.61 -6.40 -8.43
N PRO A 527 -18.74 -6.62 -9.44
CA PRO A 527 -18.66 -7.90 -10.15
C PRO A 527 -18.39 -9.06 -9.17
N ASP A 528 -17.44 -8.87 -8.27
CA ASP A 528 -17.08 -9.80 -7.20
C ASP A 528 -16.78 -9.02 -5.92
N VAL A 529 -17.11 -9.61 -4.78
CA VAL A 529 -16.77 -9.10 -3.44
C VAL A 529 -16.01 -10.19 -2.70
N TYR A 530 -14.86 -9.88 -2.12
CA TYR A 530 -14.09 -10.80 -1.27
C TYR A 530 -14.00 -10.21 0.13
N PHE A 531 -14.50 -10.94 1.13
CA PHE A 531 -14.50 -10.49 2.52
C PHE A 531 -13.48 -11.25 3.37
N TYR A 532 -12.72 -10.56 4.22
CA TYR A 532 -11.79 -11.18 5.18
C TYR A 532 -11.91 -10.65 6.60
N GLU A 533 -11.38 -11.45 7.52
CA GLU A 533 -11.09 -11.06 8.91
C GLU A 533 -9.68 -11.52 9.28
N PHE A 534 -8.79 -10.60 9.65
CA PHE A 534 -7.48 -10.94 10.20
C PHE A 534 -7.61 -11.39 11.65
N ASN A 535 -7.20 -12.63 11.91
CA ASN A 535 -7.07 -13.21 13.25
C ASN A 535 -5.60 -13.49 13.62
N ARG A 536 -4.67 -12.88 12.89
CA ARG A 536 -3.24 -12.85 13.18
C ARG A 536 -2.71 -11.47 12.83
N SER A 537 -2.10 -10.79 13.80
CA SER A 537 -1.67 -9.41 13.65
C SER A 537 -0.25 -9.20 14.15
N TYR A 538 0.38 -8.14 13.68
CA TYR A 538 1.65 -7.63 14.18
C TYR A 538 1.50 -6.12 14.36
N GLN A 539 1.29 -5.67 15.60
CA GLN A 539 0.98 -4.27 15.87
C GLN A 539 2.16 -3.36 15.54
N MET A 540 1.87 -2.22 14.91
CA MET A 540 2.84 -1.18 14.62
C MET A 540 3.29 -0.49 15.91
N ALA A 541 4.60 -0.36 16.13
CA ALA A 541 5.13 0.35 17.29
C ALA A 541 4.75 1.84 17.31
N GLY A 542 4.65 2.47 16.13
CA GLY A 542 4.23 3.86 15.98
C GLY A 542 2.74 4.11 16.26
N TYR A 543 1.92 3.05 16.35
CA TYR A 543 0.50 3.14 16.65
C TYR A 543 0.04 1.94 17.48
N SER A 544 0.13 2.06 18.80
CA SER A 544 -0.35 1.07 19.77
C SER A 544 -1.06 1.82 20.91
N PRO A 545 -2.36 2.15 20.77
CA PRO A 545 -3.06 3.04 21.70
C PRO A 545 -3.34 2.40 23.07
N ASN A 546 -3.43 1.07 23.15
CA ASN A 546 -3.64 0.34 24.40
C ASN A 546 -2.52 -0.68 24.65
N PRO A 547 -1.25 -0.27 24.75
CA PRO A 547 -0.16 -1.20 24.95
C PRO A 547 -0.24 -1.82 26.36
N PRO A 548 0.06 -3.12 26.54
CA PRO A 548 0.53 -4.08 25.54
C PRO A 548 -0.59 -4.97 24.94
N LEU A 549 -1.86 -4.55 25.01
CA LEU A 549 -3.01 -5.44 24.70
C LEU A 549 -3.05 -5.94 23.26
N CYS A 550 -2.50 -5.15 22.33
CA CYS A 550 -2.43 -5.47 20.91
C CYS A 550 -1.19 -6.30 20.53
N GLU A 551 -0.33 -6.60 21.50
CA GLU A 551 0.90 -7.36 21.28
C GLU A 551 0.72 -8.82 21.71
N ALA A 552 1.33 -9.74 20.96
CA ALA A 552 1.38 -11.13 21.36
C ALA A 552 2.14 -11.27 22.69
N PRO A 553 1.60 -11.94 23.72
CA PRO A 553 2.23 -12.06 25.02
C PRO A 553 3.58 -12.77 24.91
N ARG A 554 4.62 -12.23 25.53
CA ARG A 554 5.95 -12.85 25.54
C ARG A 554 5.98 -14.03 26.50
N THR A 555 6.54 -15.15 26.04
CA THR A 555 6.80 -16.35 26.85
C THR A 555 8.30 -16.67 26.86
N ALA A 556 8.71 -17.65 27.64
CA ALA A 556 10.11 -18.08 27.65
C ALA A 556 10.50 -18.68 26.29
N GLU A 557 9.59 -19.40 25.65
CA GLU A 557 9.76 -20.03 24.34
C GLU A 557 9.68 -19.01 23.20
N PHE A 558 8.84 -17.98 23.33
CA PHE A 558 8.61 -16.94 22.32
C PHE A 558 8.88 -15.54 22.89
N PRO A 559 10.16 -15.14 23.01
CA PRO A 559 10.53 -13.86 23.62
C PRO A 559 10.12 -12.63 22.78
N ALA A 560 9.85 -12.81 21.49
CA ALA A 560 9.30 -11.79 20.60
C ALA A 560 7.76 -11.67 20.67
N GLY A 561 7.11 -12.53 21.47
CA GLY A 561 5.65 -12.67 21.57
C GLY A 561 5.19 -14.02 21.03
N ASP A 562 4.24 -14.67 21.70
CA ASP A 562 3.67 -15.97 21.34
C ASP A 562 2.31 -15.75 20.62
N PRO A 563 2.24 -15.86 19.29
CA PRO A 563 1.00 -15.63 18.55
C PRO A 563 -0.08 -16.69 18.81
N SER A 564 0.26 -17.82 19.47
CA SER A 564 -0.69 -18.85 19.87
C SER A 564 -1.46 -18.50 21.15
N LYS A 565 -1.00 -17.52 21.91
CA LYS A 565 -1.73 -16.98 23.08
C LYS A 565 -2.77 -15.97 22.63
N GLU A 566 -3.79 -15.79 23.46
CA GLU A 566 -4.85 -14.82 23.22
C GLU A 566 -4.34 -13.38 23.47
N TYR A 567 -4.64 -12.49 22.53
CA TYR A 567 -4.37 -11.04 22.57
C TYR A 567 -5.23 -10.33 21.53
N PHE A 568 -5.40 -9.02 21.64
CA PHE A 568 -6.24 -8.27 20.72
C PHE A 568 -5.55 -8.11 19.37
N LYS A 569 -6.22 -8.52 18.29
CA LYS A 569 -5.80 -8.29 16.91
C LYS A 569 -6.28 -6.91 16.49
N CYS A 570 -5.55 -5.91 16.94
CA CYS A 570 -5.96 -4.51 16.82
C CYS A 570 -5.77 -3.94 15.41
N HIS A 571 -6.39 -2.77 15.22
CA HIS A 571 -6.34 -1.96 13.99
C HIS A 571 -4.92 -1.72 13.48
N SER A 572 -4.78 -1.83 12.14
CA SER A 572 -3.53 -1.67 11.38
C SER A 572 -2.50 -2.79 11.59
N GLY A 573 -2.81 -3.82 12.38
CA GLY A 573 -1.92 -4.94 12.64
C GLY A 573 -1.66 -5.87 11.45
N GLU A 574 -2.32 -5.65 10.31
CA GLU A 574 -2.12 -6.40 9.06
C GLU A 574 -1.05 -5.80 8.14
N LEU A 575 -0.69 -4.53 8.32
CA LEU A 575 0.06 -3.77 7.30
C LEU A 575 1.44 -4.36 7.01
N PHE A 576 2.17 -4.85 8.01
CA PHE A 576 3.46 -5.51 7.78
C PHE A 576 3.33 -6.79 6.95
N TYR A 577 2.20 -7.49 7.02
CA TYR A 577 1.94 -8.69 6.21
C TYR A 577 1.53 -8.34 4.79
N VAL A 578 0.66 -7.34 4.62
CA VAL A 578 0.21 -6.86 3.30
C VAL A 578 1.38 -6.38 2.45
N PHE A 579 2.30 -5.62 3.04
CA PHE A 579 3.47 -5.10 2.33
C PHE A 579 4.70 -6.03 2.41
N GLY A 580 4.64 -7.07 3.23
CA GLY A 580 5.74 -8.01 3.42
C GLY A 580 6.97 -7.38 4.07
N THR A 581 6.79 -6.43 4.98
CA THR A 581 7.85 -5.55 5.50
C THR A 581 8.39 -5.93 6.87
N LEU A 582 7.87 -6.98 7.54
CA LEU A 582 8.35 -7.41 8.87
C LEU A 582 9.89 -7.44 9.00
N ARG A 583 10.54 -8.24 8.14
CA ARG A 583 12.00 -8.40 8.13
C ARG A 583 12.72 -7.14 7.67
N ARG A 584 12.13 -6.39 6.72
CA ARG A 584 12.65 -5.12 6.22
C ARG A 584 12.71 -4.05 7.31
N GLN A 585 11.77 -4.06 8.24
CA GLN A 585 11.72 -3.22 9.44
C GLN A 585 12.57 -3.78 10.60
N GLY A 586 13.34 -4.86 10.39
CA GLY A 586 14.13 -5.50 11.44
C GLY A 586 13.29 -6.16 12.53
N LEU A 587 12.00 -6.40 12.31
CA LEU A 587 11.12 -7.04 13.27
C LEU A 587 11.41 -8.55 13.35
N ALA A 588 11.36 -9.08 14.57
CA ALA A 588 11.55 -10.50 14.82
C ALA A 588 10.33 -11.29 14.32
N LEU A 589 10.60 -12.44 13.70
CA LEU A 589 9.54 -13.43 13.48
C LEU A 589 9.23 -14.06 14.83
N ARG A 590 7.96 -14.08 15.21
CA ARG A 590 7.51 -14.55 16.53
C ARG A 590 7.41 -16.06 16.62
N ASP A 591 7.06 -16.70 15.51
CA ASP A 591 6.99 -18.15 15.35
C ASP A 591 7.35 -18.52 13.89
N GLU A 592 7.25 -19.80 13.54
CA GLU A 592 7.45 -20.30 12.19
C GLU A 592 6.36 -19.90 11.18
N GLY A 593 5.23 -19.36 11.67
CA GLY A 593 4.07 -18.98 10.86
C GLY A 593 4.09 -17.53 10.37
N ASP A 594 4.80 -16.62 11.04
CA ASP A 594 4.81 -15.19 10.68
C ASP A 594 5.24 -14.95 9.23
N LEU A 595 6.31 -15.61 8.78
CA LEU A 595 6.83 -15.40 7.44
C LEU A 595 5.97 -16.08 6.36
N PRO A 596 5.60 -17.37 6.45
CA PRO A 596 4.66 -17.99 5.52
C PRO A 596 3.31 -17.26 5.43
N PHE A 597 2.80 -16.75 6.55
CA PHE A 597 1.57 -15.94 6.57
C PHE A 597 1.75 -14.62 5.81
N SER A 598 2.86 -13.91 6.05
CA SER A 598 3.22 -12.70 5.30
C SER A 598 3.28 -12.94 3.79
N GLN A 599 3.93 -14.03 3.38
CA GLN A 599 4.02 -14.44 1.98
C GLN A 599 2.64 -14.69 1.36
N PHE A 600 1.76 -15.41 2.07
CA PHE A 600 0.40 -15.71 1.60
C PHE A 600 -0.46 -14.44 1.46
N VAL A 601 -0.42 -13.55 2.46
CA VAL A 601 -1.18 -12.29 2.46
C VAL A 601 -0.74 -11.40 1.29
N LEU A 602 0.57 -11.15 1.15
CA LEU A 602 1.11 -10.34 0.06
C LEU A 602 0.74 -10.93 -1.30
N ASP A 603 0.91 -12.25 -1.49
CA ASP A 603 0.60 -12.91 -2.75
C ASP A 603 -0.89 -12.78 -3.12
N SER A 604 -1.76 -12.83 -2.11
CA SER A 604 -3.21 -12.70 -2.28
C SER A 604 -3.62 -11.28 -2.70
N TRP A 605 -3.07 -10.25 -2.05
CA TRP A 605 -3.28 -8.85 -2.43
C TRP A 605 -2.79 -8.57 -3.85
N ALA A 606 -1.59 -9.05 -4.17
CA ALA A 606 -1.04 -8.90 -5.52
C ALA A 606 -1.83 -9.72 -6.55
N SER A 607 -2.41 -10.86 -6.17
CA SER A 607 -3.30 -11.63 -7.05
C SER A 607 -4.55 -10.84 -7.39
N PHE A 608 -5.22 -10.28 -6.38
CA PHE A 608 -6.38 -9.44 -6.58
C PHE A 608 -6.08 -8.27 -7.52
N ALA A 609 -4.94 -7.60 -7.36
CA ALA A 609 -4.54 -6.52 -8.28
C ALA A 609 -4.28 -7.00 -9.73
N ARG A 610 -3.83 -8.25 -9.92
CA ARG A 610 -3.57 -8.83 -11.24
C ARG A 610 -4.82 -9.33 -11.96
N THR A 611 -5.76 -9.91 -11.21
CA THR A 611 -6.85 -10.73 -11.78
C THR A 611 -8.25 -10.36 -11.28
N GLY A 612 -8.37 -9.56 -10.23
CA GLY A 612 -9.63 -9.36 -9.49
C GLY A 612 -9.97 -10.50 -8.52
N ASP A 613 -9.12 -11.53 -8.40
CA ASP A 613 -9.29 -12.69 -7.52
C ASP A 613 -8.10 -12.80 -6.56
N PRO A 614 -8.33 -12.78 -5.23
CA PRO A 614 -7.26 -12.87 -4.25
C PRO A 614 -6.64 -14.27 -4.15
N THR A 615 -7.16 -15.29 -4.83
CA THR A 615 -6.54 -16.63 -4.92
C THR A 615 -5.41 -16.61 -5.95
N PRO A 616 -4.13 -16.74 -5.53
CA PRO A 616 -3.01 -16.74 -6.46
C PRO A 616 -3.02 -17.93 -7.44
N ASP A 617 -2.63 -17.67 -8.69
CA ASP A 617 -2.50 -18.69 -9.74
C ASP A 617 -1.45 -19.77 -9.37
N GLU A 618 -1.87 -21.03 -9.33
CA GLU A 618 -1.03 -22.17 -8.94
C GLU A 618 0.24 -22.27 -9.81
N ARG A 619 0.10 -22.01 -11.11
CA ARG A 619 1.23 -22.10 -12.05
C ARG A 619 2.25 -20.99 -11.78
N LEU A 620 1.82 -19.77 -11.48
CA LEU A 620 2.67 -18.66 -11.07
C LEU A 620 3.42 -19.01 -9.78
N LEU A 621 2.73 -19.53 -8.76
CA LEU A 621 3.36 -19.93 -7.50
C LEU A 621 4.43 -21.00 -7.73
N ALA A 622 4.13 -22.01 -8.55
CA ALA A 622 5.06 -23.08 -8.88
C ALA A 622 6.32 -22.55 -9.60
N VAL A 623 6.18 -21.68 -10.60
CA VAL A 623 7.36 -21.13 -11.33
C VAL A 623 8.16 -20.13 -10.51
N ARG A 624 7.53 -19.45 -9.53
CA ARG A 624 8.20 -18.56 -8.59
C ARG A 624 8.79 -19.31 -7.38
N GLY A 625 8.48 -20.58 -7.21
CA GLY A 625 8.92 -21.37 -6.05
C GLY A 625 8.24 -20.94 -4.74
N TYR A 626 7.07 -20.29 -4.81
CA TYR A 626 6.32 -19.78 -3.65
C TYR A 626 5.52 -20.89 -2.97
N ARG A 627 6.27 -21.87 -2.43
CA ARG A 627 5.75 -23.13 -1.88
C ARG A 627 4.87 -22.95 -0.64
N ASN A 628 5.15 -21.97 0.22
CA ASN A 628 4.35 -21.73 1.41
C ASN A 628 2.93 -21.27 1.07
N THR A 629 2.81 -20.34 0.12
CA THR A 629 1.51 -19.88 -0.40
C THR A 629 0.76 -21.02 -1.09
N ASP A 630 1.43 -21.82 -1.93
CA ASP A 630 0.80 -22.98 -2.59
C ASP A 630 0.31 -24.01 -1.55
N ALA A 631 1.12 -24.31 -0.54
CA ALA A 631 0.74 -25.22 0.54
C ALA A 631 -0.47 -24.70 1.34
N GLU A 632 -0.53 -23.38 1.60
CA GLU A 632 -1.65 -22.77 2.31
C GLU A 632 -2.95 -22.81 1.47
N ILE A 633 -2.89 -22.55 0.17
CA ILE A 633 -4.07 -22.64 -0.71
C ILE A 633 -4.58 -24.09 -0.78
N ARG A 634 -3.67 -25.07 -0.91
CA ARG A 634 -4.03 -26.50 -0.88
C ARG A 634 -4.70 -26.91 0.42
N LYS A 635 -4.32 -26.28 1.54
CA LYS A 635 -4.83 -26.59 2.88
C LYS A 635 -6.12 -25.85 3.22
N SER A 636 -6.18 -24.54 2.95
CA SER A 636 -7.30 -23.67 3.32
C SER A 636 -8.35 -23.50 2.21
N GLY A 637 -8.07 -24.01 1.01
CA GLY A 637 -8.88 -23.84 -0.18
C GLY A 637 -8.76 -22.44 -0.81
N ALA A 638 -9.27 -22.33 -2.04
CA ALA A 638 -9.41 -21.06 -2.73
C ALA A 638 -10.24 -20.07 -1.90
N TRP A 639 -9.91 -18.78 -2.04
CA TRP A 639 -10.69 -17.71 -1.44
C TRP A 639 -11.95 -17.51 -2.29
N ARG A 640 -13.11 -17.80 -1.72
CA ARG A 640 -14.38 -17.70 -2.43
C ARG A 640 -14.92 -16.28 -2.38
N ALA A 641 -15.46 -15.81 -3.50
CA ALA A 641 -16.25 -14.58 -3.53
C ALA A 641 -17.48 -14.70 -2.61
N PHE A 642 -17.87 -13.57 -2.06
CA PHE A 642 -18.99 -13.39 -1.16
C PHE A 642 -20.31 -13.47 -1.96
N GLY A 643 -21.12 -14.49 -1.71
CA GLY A 643 -22.40 -14.71 -2.40
C GLY A 643 -22.80 -16.18 -2.51
N GLY A 644 -23.87 -16.47 -3.27
CA GLY A 644 -24.24 -17.85 -3.62
C GLY A 644 -24.97 -18.67 -2.53
N GLY A 645 -25.58 -18.02 -1.55
CA GLY A 645 -26.40 -18.67 -0.51
C GLY A 645 -25.68 -18.99 0.80
N GLU A 646 -24.34 -18.99 0.81
CA GLU A 646 -23.51 -19.08 2.01
C GLU A 646 -22.56 -17.86 2.10
N TYR A 647 -22.95 -16.87 2.90
CA TYR A 647 -22.12 -15.69 3.14
C TYR A 647 -20.97 -16.06 4.07
N THR A 648 -19.76 -16.05 3.53
CA THR A 648 -18.55 -16.49 4.22
C THR A 648 -17.47 -15.43 4.15
N VAL A 649 -16.62 -15.41 5.18
CA VAL A 649 -15.46 -14.54 5.31
C VAL A 649 -14.19 -15.40 5.32
N LYS A 650 -13.12 -14.95 4.66
CA LYS A 650 -11.80 -15.60 4.79
C LYS A 650 -11.17 -15.16 6.11
N ARG A 651 -11.09 -16.08 7.06
CA ARG A 651 -10.32 -15.87 8.30
C ARG A 651 -8.83 -16.00 7.98
N LEU A 652 -8.14 -14.87 7.97
CA LEU A 652 -6.70 -14.76 7.76
C LEU A 652 -6.00 -15.01 9.09
N GLN A 653 -5.70 -16.29 9.30
CA GLN A 653 -4.87 -16.84 10.37
C GLN A 653 -3.93 -17.88 9.73
N TRP A 654 -3.10 -18.58 10.52
CA TRP A 654 -2.20 -19.59 9.97
C TRP A 654 -2.42 -20.97 10.60
N PRO A 655 -3.02 -21.95 9.88
CA PRO A 655 -3.63 -21.86 8.54
C PRO A 655 -5.01 -21.17 8.56
N GLY A 656 -5.39 -20.54 7.46
CA GLY A 656 -6.67 -19.85 7.26
C GLY A 656 -7.82 -20.78 6.92
N ALA A 657 -9.03 -20.22 6.84
CA ALA A 657 -10.23 -20.93 6.40
C ALA A 657 -11.32 -19.95 5.91
N MET A 658 -12.24 -20.41 5.07
CA MET A 658 -13.53 -19.73 4.89
C MET A 658 -14.43 -20.10 6.07
N VAL A 659 -14.99 -19.12 6.76
CA VAL A 659 -15.90 -19.31 7.90
C VAL A 659 -17.20 -18.52 7.67
N PRO A 660 -18.34 -18.92 8.27
CA PRO A 660 -19.56 -18.12 8.22
C PRO A 660 -19.36 -16.73 8.82
N LEU A 661 -20.23 -15.79 8.46
CA LEU A 661 -20.32 -14.52 9.18
C LEU A 661 -20.61 -14.75 10.67
N GLU A 662 -20.05 -13.89 11.50
CA GLU A 662 -20.24 -13.91 12.95
C GLU A 662 -21.00 -12.64 13.39
N GLU A 663 -21.49 -12.65 14.63
CA GLU A 663 -22.08 -11.45 15.27
C GLU A 663 -23.33 -10.87 14.57
N LEU A 664 -24.06 -11.64 13.74
CA LEU A 664 -25.24 -11.13 13.03
C LEU A 664 -26.35 -10.63 13.97
N THR A 665 -26.64 -11.36 15.06
CA THR A 665 -27.62 -10.94 16.07
C THR A 665 -27.16 -9.69 16.84
N GLN A 666 -25.86 -9.59 17.11
CA GLN A 666 -25.23 -8.42 17.73
C GLN A 666 -25.36 -7.21 16.83
N CYS A 667 -25.11 -7.37 15.52
CA CYS A 667 -25.29 -6.33 14.53
C CYS A 667 -26.73 -5.83 14.43
N GLU A 668 -27.72 -6.74 14.47
CA GLU A 668 -29.14 -6.36 14.58
C GLU A 668 -29.43 -5.53 15.84
N ALA A 669 -28.93 -5.95 17.00
CA ALA A 669 -29.13 -5.24 18.27
C ALA A 669 -28.46 -3.86 18.30
N LEU A 670 -27.32 -3.70 17.61
CA LEU A 670 -26.65 -2.41 17.43
C LEU A 670 -27.32 -1.51 16.39
N GLY A 671 -28.40 -1.96 15.74
CA GLY A 671 -29.10 -1.20 14.70
C GLY A 671 -28.37 -1.17 13.35
N LEU A 672 -27.43 -2.09 13.14
CA LEU A 672 -26.64 -2.25 11.91
C LEU A 672 -26.81 -3.67 11.33
N PRO A 673 -28.05 -4.12 11.05
CA PRO A 673 -28.29 -5.48 10.54
C PRO A 673 -27.63 -5.71 9.17
N LEU A 674 -27.54 -6.97 8.75
CA LEU A 674 -26.93 -7.33 7.47
C LEU A 674 -27.59 -6.61 6.26
N ASP A 675 -28.90 -6.35 6.35
CA ASP A 675 -29.69 -5.64 5.34
C ASP A 675 -29.69 -4.10 5.52
N TYR A 676 -28.77 -3.54 6.31
CA TYR A 676 -28.73 -2.11 6.64
C TYR A 676 -28.83 -1.18 5.42
N TYR A 677 -28.13 -1.49 4.33
CA TYR A 677 -28.11 -0.68 3.09
C TYR A 677 -29.22 -1.04 2.09
N LEU A 678 -30.16 -1.90 2.46
CA LEU A 678 -31.28 -2.31 1.61
C LEU A 678 -32.61 -1.69 2.04
N LYS A 679 -32.59 -0.91 3.12
CA LYS A 679 -33.78 -0.33 3.77
C LYS A 679 -34.02 1.11 3.38
#